data_AF-A0A7W2ALG7-F1
#
_entry.id   AF-A0A7W2ALG7-F1
#
_cell.length_a   1.000
_cell.length_b   1.000
_cell.length_c   1.000
_cell.angle_alpha   90.00
_cell.angle_beta   90.00
_cell.angle_gamma   90.00
#
_symmetry.space_group_name_H-M   'P 1'
#
loop_
_entity.id
_entity.type
_entity.pdbx_description
1 polymer ?
#
loop_
_entity_poly.entity_id
_entity_poly.type
_entity_poly.pdbx_seq_one_letter_code
_entity_poly.pdbx_strand_id
1 'polypeptide(L)'
;MKSKIKLFLTTCLLAVAFAIPITTVHADTDTQQILEEYYEEFKNEYAFFIQTFEEFTSNYYNQPFNSAITEEDQLRDYLNTVNEHYIRKEAEQLSKDPPLWSFNIGNALENITFEKVPTYHKYDLMNIVQPGDIIFERKRADIVLRYLHHVMIVEGIYEETHLINGKPETFTYIRTIEATDYSPMLETKAGGVVYGVLDDERFDYTDSTILRVPEATTAQKKAAISFMHGQLGKPYDIWFEARERDRSSTRNEWYCSYLIWAAYMNATPDGRIDELTNENDPSFQGIDLERTDFINGMGVTPNDIKKSDKVEKINPFFINYKDYAENIRWSNAGTPIDGEDFIFSRGSNSYTLRNDYHFIATDKTNGRPYASTRLTFGRNHSGTIVVEFDMFTRFLLTDEARAKFSDRNIPLIPETIEDHDVPNHVMNWINTYTQCSLEIVYSNNISTDNNHLRYNPSFTKITKKNHPVNPYQINQVVHTPPAFTQQRFDYTENLSIYDKYEMTRPNPFNADVSYNRATPSWYYFYNNFYVLVKLENGTYRYASYLRIHGSFTTAASVRNGYGFNHDFTMTDEAKAIYGNYFYHIGVNQSVDYAIDWLNRYTKENTLIVYSNNIDNDVRKLNDGTATVRKAVNDQGKFVYCIL
;
A
#
# COMPACT_ATOMS: atom_id res chain seq x y z
N MET A 1 34.86 17.98 35.35
CA MET A 1 34.85 19.40 34.92
C MET A 1 33.93 19.52 33.70
N LYS A 2 33.17 20.62 33.65
CA LYS A 2 32.01 20.96 32.78
C LYS A 2 32.32 20.90 31.27
N SER A 3 31.42 20.31 30.45
CA SER A 3 30.46 20.97 29.50
C SER A 3 31.10 21.47 28.18
N LYS A 4 30.85 20.87 26.99
CA LYS A 4 29.68 20.95 26.07
C LYS A 4 29.50 22.30 25.33
N ILE A 5 29.21 22.19 24.01
CA ILE A 5 28.39 23.08 23.12
C ILE A 5 29.13 24.28 22.48
N LYS A 6 28.87 24.82 21.27
CA LYS A 6 28.16 24.53 19.97
C LYS A 6 28.05 25.92 19.26
N LEU A 7 27.83 25.93 17.93
CA LEU A 7 27.20 27.01 17.11
C LEU A 7 28.01 28.32 16.83
N PHE A 8 28.29 28.76 15.59
CA PHE A 8 27.48 29.25 14.43
C PHE A 8 27.24 30.79 14.43
N LEU A 9 27.32 31.37 13.21
CA LEU A 9 26.71 32.62 12.69
C LEU A 9 27.43 34.00 12.81
N THR A 10 27.72 34.54 11.60
CA THR A 10 27.61 35.96 11.12
C THR A 10 28.54 37.02 11.75
N THR A 11 29.14 37.97 11.01
CA THR A 11 28.50 38.91 10.06
C THR A 11 29.57 39.64 9.21
N CYS A 12 29.24 39.87 7.93
CA CYS A 12 29.60 40.93 6.98
C CYS A 12 30.62 42.02 7.37
N LEU A 13 31.52 42.45 6.44
CA LEU A 13 31.29 43.53 5.46
C LEU A 13 32.59 44.01 4.73
N LEU A 14 32.40 44.58 3.52
CA LEU A 14 33.32 45.24 2.56
C LEU A 14 34.15 44.32 1.63
N ALA A 15 33.77 44.08 0.36
CA ALA A 15 33.75 44.99 -0.82
C ALA A 15 35.16 45.56 -1.13
N VAL A 16 35.80 45.38 -2.30
CA VAL A 16 35.36 45.73 -3.66
C VAL A 16 36.24 45.02 -4.72
N ALA A 17 35.58 44.24 -5.57
CA ALA A 17 35.66 44.19 -7.03
C ALA A 17 36.99 43.97 -7.80
N PHE A 18 37.02 42.88 -8.57
CA PHE A 18 37.33 42.94 -9.99
C PHE A 18 36.30 42.13 -10.77
N ALA A 19 35.66 42.82 -11.72
CA ALA A 19 34.55 42.38 -12.52
C ALA A 19 34.99 41.42 -13.62
N ILE A 20 34.39 40.23 -13.61
CA ILE A 20 34.02 39.49 -14.82
C ILE A 20 32.49 39.51 -14.77
N PRO A 21 31.78 39.88 -15.86
CA PRO A 21 30.33 39.80 -15.87
C PRO A 21 29.97 38.32 -15.94
N ILE A 22 29.93 37.65 -14.79
CA ILE A 22 29.04 36.53 -14.60
C ILE A 22 27.68 37.22 -14.50
N THR A 23 26.95 37.26 -15.61
CA THR A 23 25.50 37.37 -15.56
C THR A 23 25.05 36.19 -14.72
N THR A 24 24.97 36.37 -13.41
CA THR A 24 24.16 35.54 -12.54
C THR A 24 22.74 35.74 -13.03
N VAL A 25 22.35 34.92 -13.99
CA VAL A 25 20.95 34.71 -14.34
C VAL A 25 20.29 34.31 -13.04
N HIS A 26 19.51 35.22 -12.47
CA HIS A 26 18.49 34.86 -11.51
C HIS A 26 17.51 33.99 -12.29
N ALA A 27 17.76 32.68 -12.31
CA ALA A 27 16.73 31.74 -12.69
C ALA A 27 15.61 31.92 -11.65
N ASP A 28 14.46 32.42 -12.09
CA ASP A 28 13.26 32.36 -11.27
C ASP A 28 13.04 30.88 -10.91
N THR A 29 12.84 30.62 -9.62
CA THR A 29 12.80 29.26 -9.04
C THR A 29 11.85 28.32 -9.79
N ASP A 30 10.81 28.88 -10.43
CA ASP A 30 9.80 28.17 -11.22
C ASP A 30 10.35 27.66 -12.57
N THR A 31 11.21 28.41 -13.26
CA THR A 31 11.77 28.01 -14.57
C THR A 31 12.70 26.81 -14.45
N GLN A 32 13.57 26.81 -13.43
CA GLN A 32 14.50 25.69 -13.22
C GLN A 32 13.75 24.40 -12.87
N GLN A 33 12.68 24.51 -12.06
CA GLN A 33 11.84 23.37 -11.73
C GLN A 33 11.15 22.80 -12.99
N ILE A 34 10.55 23.66 -13.83
CA ILE A 34 9.92 23.22 -15.09
C ILE A 34 10.95 22.54 -16.02
N LEU A 35 12.17 23.08 -16.11
CA LEU A 35 13.24 22.46 -16.90
C LEU A 35 13.63 21.08 -16.35
N GLU A 36 13.70 20.91 -15.03
CA GLU A 36 14.03 19.62 -14.41
C GLU A 36 12.92 18.59 -14.64
N GLU A 37 11.66 19.00 -14.47
CA GLU A 37 10.48 18.17 -14.74
C GLU A 37 10.44 17.69 -16.20
N TYR A 38 10.60 18.61 -17.16
CA TYR A 38 10.57 18.25 -18.59
C TYR A 38 11.82 17.53 -19.07
N TYR A 39 12.98 17.76 -18.45
CA TYR A 39 14.18 16.98 -18.74
C TYR A 39 13.97 15.51 -18.37
N GLU A 40 13.49 15.24 -17.15
CA GLU A 40 13.20 13.87 -16.74
C GLU A 40 12.05 13.28 -17.55
N GLU A 41 11.06 14.07 -17.94
CA GLU A 41 10.01 13.62 -18.87
C GLU A 41 10.60 13.17 -20.22
N PHE A 42 11.34 14.02 -20.91
CA PHE A 42 11.91 13.70 -22.23
C PHE A 42 12.90 12.54 -22.17
N LYS A 43 13.72 12.48 -21.12
CA LYS A 43 14.66 11.39 -20.88
C LYS A 43 13.94 10.05 -20.69
N ASN A 44 12.79 10.07 -20.04
CA ASN A 44 11.99 8.86 -19.84
C ASN A 44 11.12 8.53 -21.04
N GLU A 45 10.74 9.51 -21.86
CA GLU A 45 9.84 9.33 -23.01
C GLU A 45 10.54 8.70 -24.21
N TYR A 46 11.68 9.26 -24.64
CA TYR A 46 12.36 8.87 -25.86
C TYR A 46 13.43 7.81 -25.61
N ALA A 47 13.54 6.82 -26.51
CA ALA A 47 14.58 5.81 -26.44
C ALA A 47 16.00 6.40 -26.58
N PHE A 48 16.12 7.59 -27.19
CA PHE A 48 17.39 8.27 -27.40
C PHE A 48 17.32 9.76 -27.03
N PHE A 49 17.51 10.07 -25.75
CA PHE A 49 17.70 11.44 -25.25
C PHE A 49 19.16 11.64 -24.80
N ILE A 50 19.97 12.32 -25.61
CA ILE A 50 21.44 12.38 -25.43
C ILE A 50 21.95 13.62 -24.71
N GLN A 51 21.08 14.57 -24.43
CA GLN A 51 21.47 15.77 -23.70
C GLN A 51 21.58 15.44 -22.20
N THR A 52 22.66 15.90 -21.58
CA THR A 52 22.75 16.00 -20.12
C THR A 52 21.84 17.11 -19.60
N PHE A 53 21.52 17.09 -18.31
CA PHE A 53 20.70 18.15 -17.70
C PHE A 53 21.39 19.52 -17.82
N GLU A 54 22.72 19.56 -17.67
CA GLU A 54 23.52 20.76 -17.85
C GLU A 54 23.47 21.30 -19.29
N GLU A 55 23.52 20.42 -20.31
CA GLU A 55 23.38 20.83 -21.70
C GLU A 55 21.97 21.33 -22.00
N PHE A 56 20.94 20.60 -21.54
CA PHE A 56 19.53 20.97 -21.71
C PHE A 56 19.22 22.33 -21.09
N THR A 57 19.70 22.60 -19.87
CA THR A 57 19.50 23.89 -19.21
C THR A 57 20.33 24.99 -19.86
N SER A 58 21.60 24.72 -20.21
CA SER A 58 22.46 25.69 -20.90
C SER A 58 21.90 26.10 -22.27
N ASN A 59 21.31 25.15 -23.00
CA ASN A 59 20.70 25.44 -24.31
C ASN A 59 19.55 26.44 -24.20
N TYR A 60 18.73 26.36 -23.15
CA TYR A 60 17.67 27.34 -22.87
C TYR A 60 18.25 28.73 -22.56
N TYR A 61 19.15 28.83 -21.57
CA TYR A 61 19.67 30.13 -21.12
C TYR A 61 20.56 30.84 -22.16
N ASN A 62 21.11 30.10 -23.14
CA ASN A 62 21.89 30.67 -24.23
C ASN A 62 21.03 31.15 -25.42
N GLN A 63 19.71 30.95 -25.39
CA GLN A 63 18.83 31.49 -26.43
C GLN A 63 18.72 33.01 -26.29
N PRO A 64 18.77 33.78 -27.39
CA PRO A 64 18.55 35.22 -27.33
C PRO A 64 17.13 35.50 -26.85
N PHE A 65 16.99 36.23 -25.73
CA PHE A 65 15.69 36.60 -25.19
C PHE A 65 14.90 37.43 -26.21
N ASN A 66 13.74 36.93 -26.61
CA ASN A 66 12.84 37.65 -27.50
C ASN A 66 11.91 38.53 -26.66
N SER A 67 12.23 39.83 -26.55
CA SER A 67 11.45 40.78 -25.75
C SER A 67 10.00 41.00 -26.22
N ALA A 68 9.58 40.33 -27.31
CA ALA A 68 8.20 40.37 -27.81
C ALA A 68 7.30 39.27 -27.20
N ILE A 69 7.85 38.30 -26.46
CA ILE A 69 7.10 37.23 -25.79
C ILE A 69 7.44 37.21 -24.29
N THR A 70 6.63 36.51 -23.50
CA THR A 70 6.92 36.33 -22.07
C THR A 70 8.04 35.30 -21.85
N GLU A 71 8.70 35.32 -20.70
CA GLU A 71 9.68 34.29 -20.32
C GLU A 71 9.04 32.89 -20.30
N GLU A 72 7.78 32.80 -19.89
CA GLU A 72 6.99 31.57 -19.91
C GLU A 72 6.79 31.04 -21.34
N ASP A 73 6.41 31.92 -22.28
CA ASP A 73 6.25 31.57 -23.70
C ASP A 73 7.59 31.16 -24.32
N GLN A 74 8.69 31.82 -23.94
CA GLN A 74 10.02 31.45 -24.43
C GLN A 74 10.44 30.07 -23.91
N LEU A 75 10.20 29.77 -22.64
CA LEU A 75 10.45 28.44 -22.08
C LEU A 75 9.60 27.39 -22.80
N ARG A 76 8.32 27.69 -23.05
CA ARG A 76 7.42 26.83 -23.79
C ARG A 76 7.91 26.55 -25.21
N ASP A 77 8.32 27.58 -25.94
CA ASP A 77 8.89 27.46 -27.29
C ASP A 77 10.17 26.63 -27.32
N TYR A 78 11.04 26.80 -26.31
CA TYR A 78 12.24 25.98 -26.17
C TYR A 78 11.89 24.50 -25.99
N LEU A 79 11.01 24.19 -25.03
CA LEU A 79 10.61 22.83 -24.74
C LEU A 79 9.90 22.18 -25.94
N ASN A 80 9.04 22.92 -26.65
CA ASN A 80 8.42 22.48 -27.91
C ASN A 80 9.48 22.12 -28.96
N THR A 81 10.51 22.96 -29.11
CA THR A 81 11.61 22.72 -30.07
C THR A 81 12.39 21.44 -29.72
N VAL A 82 12.64 21.20 -28.43
CA VAL A 82 13.31 19.97 -27.98
C VAL A 82 12.43 18.75 -28.24
N ASN A 83 11.15 18.81 -27.85
CA ASN A 83 10.17 17.75 -28.10
C ASN A 83 10.11 17.40 -29.60
N GLU A 84 9.96 18.40 -30.48
CA GLU A 84 9.91 18.21 -31.93
C GLU A 84 11.15 17.51 -32.50
N HIS A 85 12.33 17.76 -31.93
CA HIS A 85 13.57 17.13 -32.37
C HIS A 85 13.58 15.62 -32.11
N TYR A 86 13.18 15.22 -30.89
CA TYR A 86 13.28 13.83 -30.44
C TYR A 86 12.08 12.99 -30.86
N ILE A 87 10.87 13.56 -30.81
CA ILE A 87 9.63 12.87 -31.21
C ILE A 87 9.69 12.33 -32.64
N ARG A 88 10.33 13.09 -33.54
CA ARG A 88 10.52 12.67 -34.93
C ARG A 88 11.40 11.43 -35.05
N LYS A 89 12.54 11.41 -34.35
CA LYS A 89 13.48 10.27 -34.39
C LYS A 89 12.85 9.02 -33.80
N GLU A 90 12.12 9.18 -32.71
CA GLU A 90 11.39 8.08 -32.06
C GLU A 90 10.29 7.53 -32.98
N ALA A 91 9.49 8.41 -33.60
CA ALA A 91 8.45 7.98 -34.54
C ALA A 91 9.03 7.28 -35.78
N GLU A 92 10.13 7.79 -36.35
CA GLU A 92 10.86 7.15 -37.45
C GLU A 92 11.48 5.79 -37.08
N GLN A 93 11.72 5.54 -35.78
CA GLN A 93 12.17 4.25 -35.28
C GLN A 93 10.99 3.28 -35.13
N LEU A 94 9.97 3.66 -34.34
CA LEU A 94 8.83 2.80 -34.01
C LEU A 94 7.99 2.42 -35.22
N SER A 95 7.87 3.30 -36.21
CA SER A 95 7.16 3.03 -37.46
C SER A 95 7.78 1.94 -38.35
N LYS A 96 9.03 1.55 -38.09
CA LYS A 96 9.68 0.44 -38.79
C LYS A 96 9.29 -0.91 -38.17
N ASP A 97 8.69 -0.90 -37.00
CA ASP A 97 8.25 -2.11 -36.32
C ASP A 97 7.02 -2.68 -37.06
N PRO A 98 7.04 -3.96 -37.46
CA PRO A 98 5.95 -4.54 -38.24
C PRO A 98 4.64 -4.55 -37.44
N PRO A 99 3.47 -4.38 -38.09
CA PRO A 99 2.20 -4.47 -37.39
C PRO A 99 1.92 -5.91 -36.92
N LEU A 100 1.29 -6.06 -35.76
CA LEU A 100 0.76 -7.34 -35.30
C LEU A 100 -0.58 -7.64 -35.95
N TRP A 101 -0.89 -8.92 -36.14
CA TRP A 101 -2.20 -9.39 -36.62
C TRP A 101 -3.37 -8.89 -35.75
N SER A 102 -3.09 -8.64 -34.46
CA SER A 102 -4.05 -8.24 -33.43
C SER A 102 -4.40 -6.76 -33.45
N PHE A 103 -3.69 -5.91 -34.21
CA PHE A 103 -3.98 -4.47 -34.31
C PHE A 103 -5.26 -4.17 -35.10
N ASN A 104 -5.59 -5.00 -36.07
CA ASN A 104 -6.80 -4.84 -36.88
C ASN A 104 -7.30 -6.22 -37.25
N ILE A 105 -8.43 -6.63 -36.69
CA ILE A 105 -9.09 -7.89 -37.05
C ILE A 105 -10.23 -7.69 -38.04
N GLY A 106 -10.72 -6.46 -38.23
CA GLY A 106 -11.81 -6.10 -39.15
C GLY A 106 -12.63 -4.93 -38.61
N ASN A 107 -13.51 -4.36 -39.43
CA ASN A 107 -14.38 -3.22 -39.03
C ASN A 107 -15.87 -3.59 -38.91
N ALA A 108 -16.20 -4.87 -39.11
CA ALA A 108 -17.55 -5.40 -38.97
C ALA A 108 -17.46 -6.81 -38.38
N LEU A 109 -18.39 -7.16 -37.48
CA LEU A 109 -18.35 -8.44 -36.75
C LEU A 109 -18.42 -9.65 -37.68
N GLU A 110 -19.13 -9.53 -38.80
CA GLU A 110 -19.21 -10.56 -39.83
C GLU A 110 -17.90 -10.78 -40.60
N ASN A 111 -16.94 -9.85 -40.50
CA ASN A 111 -15.70 -9.81 -41.26
C ASN A 111 -14.45 -9.77 -40.37
N ILE A 112 -14.56 -10.11 -39.08
CA ILE A 112 -13.37 -10.23 -38.24
C ILE A 112 -12.56 -11.50 -38.57
N THR A 113 -11.24 -11.39 -38.54
CA THR A 113 -10.31 -12.45 -38.94
C THR A 113 -9.22 -12.65 -37.91
N PHE A 114 -8.85 -13.91 -37.68
CA PHE A 114 -7.81 -14.31 -36.74
C PHE A 114 -6.72 -15.10 -37.46
N GLU A 115 -5.46 -14.70 -37.26
CA GLU A 115 -4.30 -15.42 -37.79
C GLU A 115 -3.82 -16.52 -36.84
N LYS A 116 -4.07 -16.35 -35.54
CA LYS A 116 -3.79 -17.31 -34.47
C LYS A 116 -4.70 -17.08 -33.26
N VAL A 117 -4.69 -18.04 -32.32
CA VAL A 117 -5.41 -17.93 -31.05
C VAL A 117 -4.64 -16.97 -30.12
N PRO A 118 -5.28 -15.94 -29.54
CA PRO A 118 -4.63 -15.02 -28.63
C PRO A 118 -4.23 -15.69 -27.30
N THR A 119 -3.16 -15.20 -26.67
CA THR A 119 -2.56 -15.81 -25.47
C THR A 119 -2.65 -14.93 -24.22
N TYR A 120 -2.91 -15.54 -23.06
CA TYR A 120 -3.18 -14.86 -21.77
C TYR A 120 -2.56 -15.61 -20.58
N HIS A 121 -1.27 -15.90 -20.64
CA HIS A 121 -0.53 -16.69 -19.64
C HIS A 121 0.48 -15.86 -18.83
N LYS A 122 0.93 -14.72 -19.35
CA LYS A 122 1.93 -13.84 -18.73
C LYS A 122 1.29 -12.83 -17.78
N TYR A 123 0.22 -12.20 -18.23
CA TYR A 123 -0.58 -11.24 -17.47
C TYR A 123 -1.89 -11.87 -17.03
N ASP A 124 -2.63 -11.22 -16.14
CA ASP A 124 -3.99 -11.63 -15.75
C ASP A 124 -5.05 -10.77 -16.44
N LEU A 125 -4.79 -10.36 -17.68
CA LEU A 125 -5.60 -9.39 -18.42
C LEU A 125 -7.08 -9.78 -18.42
N MET A 126 -7.41 -11.06 -18.60
CA MET A 126 -8.79 -11.55 -18.62
C MET A 126 -9.60 -11.28 -17.35
N ASN A 127 -8.93 -11.16 -16.19
CA ASN A 127 -9.59 -10.84 -14.93
C ASN A 127 -9.48 -9.35 -14.57
N ILE A 128 -8.57 -8.63 -15.23
CA ILE A 128 -8.19 -7.25 -14.88
C ILE A 128 -8.86 -6.23 -15.76
N VAL A 129 -8.86 -6.45 -17.08
CA VAL A 129 -9.46 -5.50 -18.02
C VAL A 129 -10.98 -5.52 -17.89
N GLN A 130 -11.57 -4.36 -18.11
CA GLN A 130 -13.01 -4.16 -18.07
C GLN A 130 -13.46 -3.40 -19.32
N PRO A 131 -14.72 -3.60 -19.77
CA PRO A 131 -15.32 -2.73 -20.77
C PRO A 131 -15.17 -1.25 -20.39
N GLY A 132 -14.63 -0.45 -21.30
CA GLY A 132 -14.35 0.97 -21.11
C GLY A 132 -12.94 1.27 -20.60
N ASP A 133 -12.13 0.27 -20.26
CA ASP A 133 -10.72 0.56 -20.03
C ASP A 133 -10.07 1.05 -21.33
N ILE A 134 -9.13 1.98 -21.22
CA ILE A 134 -8.36 2.51 -22.34
C ILE A 134 -7.00 1.82 -22.30
N ILE A 135 -6.55 1.25 -23.42
CA ILE A 135 -5.20 0.71 -23.52
C ILE A 135 -4.33 1.75 -24.19
N PHE A 136 -3.30 2.21 -23.48
CA PHE A 136 -2.26 3.07 -24.03
C PHE A 136 -1.09 2.20 -24.49
N GLU A 137 -0.69 2.35 -25.74
CA GLU A 137 0.42 1.63 -26.36
C GLU A 137 1.58 2.58 -26.55
N ARG A 138 2.66 2.39 -25.78
CA ARG A 138 3.82 3.28 -25.85
C ARG A 138 4.62 3.09 -27.15
N LYS A 139 4.88 1.86 -27.57
CA LYS A 139 5.72 1.55 -28.74
C LYS A 139 4.89 1.41 -30.01
N ARG A 140 4.18 2.47 -30.36
CA ARG A 140 3.45 2.58 -31.63
C ARG A 140 3.53 4.02 -32.11
N ALA A 141 3.79 4.26 -33.38
CA ALA A 141 3.87 5.61 -33.93
C ALA A 141 3.57 5.61 -35.42
N ASP A 142 3.26 6.79 -35.95
CA ASP A 142 3.08 7.04 -37.38
C ASP A 142 4.14 8.02 -37.91
N ILE A 143 4.81 7.63 -39.00
CA ILE A 143 5.85 8.44 -39.70
C ILE A 143 5.30 9.75 -40.21
N VAL A 144 4.03 9.78 -40.64
CA VAL A 144 3.55 10.89 -41.47
C VAL A 144 3.58 12.21 -40.69
N LEU A 145 3.34 12.20 -39.37
CA LEU A 145 3.15 13.44 -38.59
C LEU A 145 3.80 13.54 -37.22
N ARG A 146 4.76 12.67 -36.88
CA ARG A 146 5.54 12.81 -35.62
C ARG A 146 4.68 12.68 -34.35
N TYR A 147 3.66 11.83 -34.35
CA TYR A 147 2.92 11.49 -33.14
C TYR A 147 3.35 10.14 -32.61
N LEU A 148 3.58 10.10 -31.30
CA LEU A 148 3.89 8.87 -30.59
C LEU A 148 2.63 8.30 -29.96
N HIS A 149 2.72 7.01 -29.73
CA HIS A 149 1.78 6.18 -29.01
C HIS A 149 0.45 5.98 -29.72
N HIS A 150 -0.35 5.11 -29.13
CA HIS A 150 -1.68 4.81 -29.61
C HIS A 150 -2.60 4.52 -28.43
N VAL A 151 -3.89 4.75 -28.61
CA VAL A 151 -4.91 4.39 -27.62
C VAL A 151 -6.10 3.70 -28.26
N MET A 152 -6.72 2.81 -27.50
CA MET A 152 -7.95 2.10 -27.88
C MET A 152 -8.85 1.90 -26.66
N ILE A 153 -10.13 1.62 -26.87
CA ILE A 153 -11.04 1.23 -25.80
C ILE A 153 -11.20 -0.29 -25.78
N VAL A 154 -11.28 -0.87 -24.59
CA VAL A 154 -11.74 -2.25 -24.39
C VAL A 154 -13.25 -2.28 -24.56
N GLU A 155 -13.72 -3.02 -25.57
CA GLU A 155 -15.15 -3.26 -25.78
C GLU A 155 -15.66 -4.29 -24.78
N GLY A 156 -14.93 -5.40 -24.65
CA GLY A 156 -15.30 -6.49 -23.77
C GLY A 156 -14.50 -7.77 -24.00
N ILE A 157 -14.90 -8.83 -23.29
CA ILE A 157 -14.32 -10.16 -23.37
C ILE A 157 -15.36 -11.09 -23.99
N TYR A 158 -14.99 -11.79 -25.06
CA TYR A 158 -15.90 -12.60 -25.85
C TYR A 158 -15.35 -14.02 -26.02
N GLU A 159 -16.24 -15.01 -25.94
CA GLU A 159 -15.97 -16.38 -26.37
C GLU A 159 -16.71 -16.63 -27.69
N GLU A 160 -15.95 -16.83 -28.76
CA GLU A 160 -16.50 -16.96 -30.11
C GLU A 160 -15.75 -18.05 -30.88
N THR A 161 -16.35 -18.52 -31.98
CA THR A 161 -15.72 -19.51 -32.87
C THR A 161 -15.35 -18.86 -34.19
N HIS A 162 -14.07 -18.92 -34.54
CA HIS A 162 -13.50 -18.29 -35.74
C HIS A 162 -12.64 -19.28 -36.53
N LEU A 163 -12.46 -19.02 -37.83
CA LEU A 163 -11.56 -19.81 -38.67
C LEU A 163 -10.12 -19.33 -38.49
N ILE A 164 -9.23 -20.23 -38.05
CA ILE A 164 -7.79 -20.02 -38.00
C ILE A 164 -7.15 -21.10 -38.88
N ASN A 165 -6.40 -20.69 -39.90
CA ASN A 165 -5.77 -21.61 -40.86
C ASN A 165 -6.78 -22.64 -41.46
N GLY A 166 -8.01 -22.18 -41.73
CA GLY A 166 -9.08 -23.00 -42.30
C GLY A 166 -9.77 -23.97 -41.32
N LYS A 167 -9.47 -23.90 -40.02
CA LYS A 167 -10.10 -24.72 -38.98
C LYS A 167 -10.92 -23.87 -38.02
N PRO A 168 -12.14 -24.30 -37.64
CA PRO A 168 -12.91 -23.62 -36.61
C PRO A 168 -12.27 -23.85 -35.23
N GLU A 169 -11.96 -22.76 -34.55
CA GLU A 169 -11.39 -22.74 -33.20
C GLU A 169 -12.28 -21.87 -32.31
N THR A 170 -12.62 -22.36 -31.12
CA THR A 170 -13.38 -21.62 -30.10
C THR A 170 -12.43 -21.15 -29.02
N PHE A 171 -12.42 -19.85 -28.75
CA PHE A 171 -11.52 -19.25 -27.74
C PHE A 171 -12.09 -17.96 -27.17
N THR A 172 -11.63 -17.60 -25.98
CA THR A 172 -11.95 -16.33 -25.32
C THR A 172 -10.89 -15.28 -25.68
N TYR A 173 -11.31 -14.05 -25.98
CA TYR A 173 -10.40 -12.94 -26.28
C TYR A 173 -10.92 -11.59 -25.80
N ILE A 174 -10.01 -10.65 -25.56
CA ILE A 174 -10.33 -9.24 -25.26
C ILE A 174 -10.45 -8.50 -26.59
N ARG A 175 -11.65 -8.00 -26.92
CA ARG A 175 -11.89 -7.18 -28.11
C ARG A 175 -11.78 -5.70 -27.77
N THR A 176 -11.17 -4.95 -28.67
CA THR A 176 -10.95 -3.50 -28.54
C THR A 176 -11.52 -2.77 -29.77
N ILE A 177 -11.78 -1.48 -29.63
CA ILE A 177 -12.13 -0.59 -30.75
C ILE A 177 -11.09 0.53 -30.80
N GLU A 178 -10.53 0.77 -31.99
CA GLU A 178 -9.46 1.75 -32.20
C GLU A 178 -9.57 2.41 -33.58
N ALA A 179 -9.01 3.60 -33.74
CA ALA A 179 -8.82 4.23 -35.05
C ALA A 179 -7.37 4.11 -35.47
N THR A 180 -7.08 3.37 -36.54
CA THR A 180 -5.71 3.09 -37.01
C THR A 180 -5.55 3.43 -38.48
N ASP A 181 -4.37 3.91 -38.88
CA ASP A 181 -4.05 4.10 -40.29
C ASP A 181 -4.00 2.78 -41.06
N TYR A 182 -4.18 2.86 -42.37
CA TYR A 182 -3.94 1.78 -43.31
C TYR A 182 -2.47 1.38 -43.31
N SER A 183 -2.17 0.15 -42.90
CA SER A 183 -0.83 -0.40 -43.07
C SER A 183 -0.72 -1.07 -44.44
N PRO A 184 0.20 -0.63 -45.33
CA PRO A 184 0.48 -1.34 -46.58
C PRO A 184 1.07 -2.74 -46.36
N MET A 185 1.43 -3.12 -45.13
CA MET A 185 1.82 -4.49 -44.79
C MET A 185 0.62 -5.37 -44.42
N LEU A 186 -0.55 -4.77 -44.17
CA LEU A 186 -1.85 -5.43 -43.97
C LEU A 186 -2.72 -5.20 -45.21
N GLU A 187 -2.19 -5.46 -46.42
CA GLU A 187 -2.83 -5.12 -47.70
C GLU A 187 -4.29 -5.60 -47.83
N THR A 188 -4.69 -6.62 -47.05
CA THR A 188 -6.02 -7.22 -47.03
C THR A 188 -7.00 -6.58 -46.05
N LYS A 189 -6.57 -5.64 -45.19
CA LYS A 189 -7.41 -5.01 -44.15
C LYS A 189 -7.48 -3.50 -44.35
N ALA A 190 -8.71 -2.97 -44.38
CA ALA A 190 -8.93 -1.53 -44.46
C ALA A 190 -8.51 -0.85 -43.15
N GLY A 191 -7.86 0.32 -43.25
CA GLY A 191 -7.65 1.22 -42.11
C GLY A 191 -8.93 1.94 -41.69
N GLY A 192 -8.86 2.73 -40.63
CA GLY A 192 -9.99 3.46 -40.04
C GLY A 192 -10.34 2.99 -38.63
N VAL A 193 -11.59 3.18 -38.25
CA VAL A 193 -12.12 2.66 -36.98
C VAL A 193 -12.41 1.18 -37.12
N VAL A 194 -11.70 0.36 -36.35
CA VAL A 194 -11.66 -1.09 -36.48
C VAL A 194 -11.74 -1.77 -35.11
N TYR A 195 -11.97 -3.08 -35.14
CA TYR A 195 -11.75 -3.96 -34.01
C TYR A 195 -10.28 -4.39 -33.93
N GLY A 196 -9.77 -4.48 -32.72
CA GLY A 196 -8.48 -5.09 -32.39
C GLY A 196 -8.61 -6.18 -31.33
N VAL A 197 -7.53 -6.91 -31.08
CA VAL A 197 -7.39 -7.87 -29.98
C VAL A 197 -6.31 -7.38 -29.04
N LEU A 198 -6.57 -7.41 -27.73
CA LEU A 198 -5.54 -7.24 -26.71
C LEU A 198 -5.17 -8.62 -26.17
N ASP A 199 -3.92 -9.02 -26.31
CA ASP A 199 -3.37 -10.25 -25.73
C ASP A 199 -1.96 -9.99 -25.17
N ASP A 200 -1.35 -11.01 -24.54
CA ASP A 200 -0.02 -10.85 -23.92
C ASP A 200 1.06 -10.40 -24.92
N GLU A 201 1.01 -10.91 -26.16
CA GLU A 201 1.96 -10.58 -27.20
C GLU A 201 1.84 -9.10 -27.57
N ARG A 202 0.63 -8.61 -27.85
CA ARG A 202 0.39 -7.19 -28.11
C ARG A 202 0.81 -6.33 -26.94
N PHE A 203 0.41 -6.72 -25.72
CA PHE A 203 0.69 -5.95 -24.51
C PHE A 203 2.19 -5.73 -24.29
N ASP A 204 3.00 -6.78 -24.49
CA ASP A 204 4.45 -6.72 -24.43
C ASP A 204 5.07 -5.92 -25.58
N TYR A 205 4.62 -6.22 -26.80
CA TYR A 205 5.17 -5.66 -28.02
C TYR A 205 5.06 -4.13 -28.02
N THR A 206 3.91 -3.63 -27.58
CA THR A 206 3.63 -2.20 -27.57
C THR A 206 3.93 -1.49 -26.25
N ASP A 207 4.49 -2.19 -25.26
CA ASP A 207 4.71 -1.66 -23.90
C ASP A 207 3.44 -0.98 -23.36
N SER A 208 2.37 -1.78 -23.32
CA SER A 208 1.02 -1.31 -23.04
C SER A 208 0.78 -0.95 -21.57
N THR A 209 -0.08 0.03 -21.34
CA THR A 209 -0.61 0.40 -20.02
C THR A 209 -2.14 0.37 -20.06
N ILE A 210 -2.75 -0.22 -19.03
CA ILE A 210 -4.20 -0.18 -18.85
C ILE A 210 -4.54 1.09 -18.09
N LEU A 211 -5.40 1.92 -18.66
CA LEU A 211 -5.93 3.14 -18.06
C LEU A 211 -7.42 2.95 -17.80
N ARG A 212 -7.88 3.27 -16.59
CA ARG A 212 -9.30 3.20 -16.23
C ARG A 212 -9.78 4.58 -15.85
N VAL A 213 -11.01 4.92 -16.25
CA VAL A 213 -11.71 6.14 -15.82
C VAL A 213 -12.52 5.80 -14.56
N PRO A 214 -12.02 6.06 -13.33
CA PRO A 214 -12.68 5.60 -12.10
C PRO A 214 -13.99 6.33 -11.81
N GLU A 215 -14.13 7.59 -12.26
CA GLU A 215 -15.35 8.39 -12.07
C GLU A 215 -16.48 8.01 -13.05
N ALA A 216 -16.18 7.28 -14.12
CA ALA A 216 -17.17 6.87 -15.11
C ALA A 216 -18.09 5.77 -14.56
N THR A 217 -19.40 6.01 -14.60
CA THR A 217 -20.39 4.98 -14.27
C THR A 217 -20.36 3.84 -15.29
N THR A 218 -20.87 2.66 -14.92
CA THR A 218 -21.06 1.54 -15.87
C THR A 218 -21.90 1.97 -17.08
N ALA A 219 -22.84 2.91 -16.92
CA ALA A 219 -23.65 3.42 -18.02
C ALA A 219 -22.83 4.34 -18.95
N GLN A 220 -21.95 5.18 -18.40
CA GLN A 220 -21.04 6.01 -19.19
C GLN A 220 -20.07 5.17 -20.00
N LYS A 221 -19.45 4.15 -19.40
CA LYS A 221 -18.55 3.23 -20.13
C LYS A 221 -19.26 2.56 -21.31
N LYS A 222 -20.51 2.13 -21.11
CA LYS A 222 -21.35 1.58 -22.19
C LYS A 222 -21.69 2.62 -23.26
N ALA A 223 -22.00 3.85 -22.87
CA ALA A 223 -22.27 4.94 -23.82
C ALA A 223 -21.04 5.27 -24.67
N ALA A 224 -19.85 5.34 -24.06
CA ALA A 224 -18.58 5.54 -24.76
C ALA A 224 -18.31 4.42 -25.78
N ILE A 225 -18.44 3.14 -25.36
CA ILE A 225 -18.32 2.00 -26.27
C ILE A 225 -19.35 2.08 -27.40
N SER A 226 -20.61 2.41 -27.08
CA SER A 226 -21.68 2.56 -28.07
C SER A 226 -21.41 3.68 -29.06
N PHE A 227 -20.81 4.79 -28.63
CA PHE A 227 -20.40 5.87 -29.51
C PHE A 227 -19.36 5.37 -30.51
N MET A 228 -18.32 4.68 -30.04
CA MET A 228 -17.24 4.14 -30.87
C MET A 228 -17.73 3.05 -31.84
N HIS A 229 -18.68 2.20 -31.44
CA HIS A 229 -19.34 1.29 -32.38
C HIS A 229 -19.99 2.02 -33.54
N GLY A 230 -20.65 3.14 -33.28
CA GLY A 230 -21.24 3.99 -34.33
C GLY A 230 -20.21 4.59 -35.29
N GLN A 231 -18.91 4.51 -34.98
CA GLN A 231 -17.83 5.06 -35.80
C GLN A 231 -17.12 3.99 -36.64
N LEU A 232 -17.40 2.69 -36.44
CA LEU A 232 -16.74 1.60 -37.16
C LEU A 232 -16.76 1.79 -38.69
N GLY A 233 -15.60 1.57 -39.31
CA GLY A 233 -15.39 1.72 -40.74
C GLY A 233 -15.15 3.15 -41.22
N LYS A 234 -15.27 4.17 -40.37
CA LYS A 234 -14.87 5.53 -40.72
C LYS A 234 -13.35 5.62 -40.93
N PRO A 235 -12.88 6.37 -41.93
CA PRO A 235 -11.46 6.60 -42.18
C PRO A 235 -10.67 7.08 -40.96
N TYR A 236 -9.38 6.79 -40.99
CA TYR A 236 -8.40 7.38 -40.08
C TYR A 236 -7.88 8.67 -40.70
N ASP A 237 -7.87 9.74 -39.93
CA ASP A 237 -7.12 10.96 -40.24
C ASP A 237 -6.64 11.58 -38.95
N ILE A 238 -5.57 12.33 -39.05
CA ILE A 238 -4.89 13.07 -37.98
C ILE A 238 -4.74 14.55 -38.36
N TRP A 239 -4.82 14.90 -39.66
CA TRP A 239 -4.65 16.26 -40.18
C TRP A 239 -5.86 17.16 -39.93
N PHE A 240 -7.08 16.68 -40.17
CA PHE A 240 -8.29 17.46 -39.88
C PHE A 240 -8.59 17.59 -38.39
N GLU A 241 -8.19 16.60 -37.59
CA GLU A 241 -8.54 16.49 -36.17
C GLU A 241 -7.85 17.55 -35.32
N ALA A 242 -6.59 17.85 -35.62
CA ALA A 242 -5.82 18.89 -34.95
C ALA A 242 -6.36 20.32 -35.18
N ARG A 243 -7.32 20.51 -36.10
CA ARG A 243 -7.84 21.83 -36.50
C ARG A 243 -9.24 22.15 -35.98
N GLU A 244 -10.06 21.14 -35.68
CA GLU A 244 -11.44 21.32 -35.22
C GLU A 244 -11.76 20.34 -34.06
N ARG A 245 -11.98 20.90 -32.85
CA ARG A 245 -12.44 20.18 -31.65
C ARG A 245 -13.94 19.87 -31.77
N ASP A 246 -14.27 19.00 -32.73
CA ASP A 246 -15.62 18.44 -32.89
C ASP A 246 -15.66 17.03 -32.30
N ARG A 247 -16.63 16.80 -31.42
CA ARG A 247 -16.89 15.51 -30.75
C ARG A 247 -18.06 14.74 -31.38
N SER A 248 -18.62 15.24 -32.49
CA SER A 248 -19.82 14.68 -33.10
C SER A 248 -19.59 13.35 -33.83
N SER A 249 -20.58 12.48 -33.76
CA SER A 249 -20.72 11.22 -34.47
C SER A 249 -20.94 11.42 -35.95
N THR A 250 -21.11 12.67 -36.41
CA THR A 250 -21.21 13.02 -37.84
C THR A 250 -19.87 13.29 -38.50
N ARG A 251 -18.76 13.30 -37.75
CA ARG A 251 -17.41 13.41 -38.31
C ARG A 251 -17.14 12.34 -39.36
N ASN A 252 -16.35 12.69 -40.36
CA ASN A 252 -16.03 11.77 -41.46
C ASN A 252 -14.87 10.83 -41.13
N GLU A 253 -14.05 11.17 -40.15
CA GLU A 253 -12.77 10.53 -39.85
C GLU A 253 -12.42 10.68 -38.37
N TRP A 254 -11.46 9.86 -37.91
CA TRP A 254 -11.03 9.75 -36.52
C TRP A 254 -9.53 9.49 -36.35
N TYR A 255 -8.90 10.18 -35.40
CA TYR A 255 -7.60 9.88 -34.81
C TYR A 255 -7.83 9.10 -33.50
N CYS A 256 -6.87 8.24 -33.13
CA CYS A 256 -7.05 7.27 -32.05
C CYS A 256 -7.45 7.92 -30.71
N SER A 257 -6.73 8.95 -30.25
CA SER A 257 -7.04 9.61 -28.98
C SER A 257 -8.26 10.53 -29.06
N TYR A 258 -8.48 11.21 -30.18
CA TYR A 258 -9.68 12.04 -30.36
C TYR A 258 -10.97 11.23 -30.35
N LEU A 259 -10.97 10.03 -30.93
CA LEU A 259 -12.11 9.11 -30.87
C LEU A 259 -12.43 8.70 -29.43
N ILE A 260 -11.41 8.35 -28.65
CA ILE A 260 -11.56 7.96 -27.25
C ILE A 260 -12.04 9.14 -26.40
N TRP A 261 -11.44 10.30 -26.61
CA TRP A 261 -11.85 11.55 -25.97
C TRP A 261 -13.31 11.86 -26.27
N ALA A 262 -13.71 11.90 -27.55
CA ALA A 262 -15.09 12.17 -27.94
C ALA A 262 -16.08 11.15 -27.35
N ALA A 263 -15.70 9.87 -27.28
CA ALA A 263 -16.53 8.83 -26.67
C ALA A 263 -16.85 9.11 -25.20
N TYR A 264 -15.85 9.49 -24.40
CA TYR A 264 -16.04 9.82 -22.98
C TYR A 264 -16.63 11.21 -22.75
N MET A 265 -16.26 12.17 -23.60
CA MET A 265 -16.80 13.53 -23.58
C MET A 265 -18.31 13.52 -23.90
N ASN A 266 -18.79 12.59 -24.72
CA ASN A 266 -20.21 12.46 -25.03
C ASN A 266 -20.99 11.59 -24.03
N ALA A 267 -20.32 10.84 -23.14
CA ALA A 267 -20.96 9.82 -22.31
C ALA A 267 -21.58 10.40 -21.03
N THR A 268 -22.90 10.30 -20.89
CA THR A 268 -23.62 10.82 -19.72
C THR A 268 -23.86 9.75 -18.64
N PRO A 269 -23.97 10.13 -17.35
CA PRO A 269 -24.21 9.20 -16.22
C PRO A 269 -25.42 8.28 -16.37
N ASP A 270 -26.44 8.69 -17.13
CA ASP A 270 -27.66 7.91 -17.44
C ASP A 270 -27.52 7.04 -18.70
N GLY A 271 -26.35 6.98 -19.32
CA GLY A 271 -26.03 6.10 -20.45
C GLY A 271 -26.46 6.63 -21.82
N ARG A 272 -26.73 7.94 -21.95
CA ARG A 272 -26.97 8.59 -23.24
C ARG A 272 -25.65 9.11 -23.83
N ILE A 273 -25.71 9.39 -25.13
CA ILE A 273 -24.67 10.11 -25.86
C ILE A 273 -25.18 11.54 -26.05
N ASP A 274 -24.54 12.51 -25.41
CA ASP A 274 -24.88 13.93 -25.53
C ASP A 274 -23.82 14.68 -26.33
N GLU A 275 -24.08 14.89 -27.60
CA GLU A 275 -23.15 15.53 -28.55
C GLU A 275 -23.44 17.02 -28.75
N LEU A 276 -24.53 17.53 -28.15
CA LEU A 276 -25.11 18.83 -28.49
C LEU A 276 -24.91 19.87 -27.39
N THR A 277 -24.89 19.45 -26.13
CA THR A 277 -24.64 20.36 -25.01
C THR A 277 -23.23 20.96 -25.13
N ASN A 278 -23.08 22.27 -24.92
CA ASN A 278 -21.76 22.88 -24.94
C ASN A 278 -20.93 22.37 -23.75
N GLU A 279 -19.65 22.05 -23.95
CA GLU A 279 -18.76 21.58 -22.88
C GLU A 279 -18.59 22.58 -21.72
N ASN A 280 -18.82 23.88 -21.98
CA ASN A 280 -18.80 24.93 -20.97
C ASN A 280 -20.16 25.13 -20.29
N ASP A 281 -21.19 24.39 -20.69
CA ASP A 281 -22.50 24.44 -20.04
C ASP A 281 -22.43 23.75 -18.68
N PRO A 282 -22.90 24.36 -17.57
CA PRO A 282 -22.91 23.73 -16.26
C PRO A 282 -23.70 22.41 -16.17
N SER A 283 -24.58 22.14 -17.14
CA SER A 283 -25.34 20.90 -17.25
C SER A 283 -24.62 19.79 -18.02
N PHE A 284 -23.43 20.07 -18.59
CA PHE A 284 -22.61 19.08 -19.26
C PHE A 284 -22.06 18.05 -18.27
N GLN A 285 -22.18 16.77 -18.62
CA GLN A 285 -21.82 15.63 -17.74
C GLN A 285 -20.85 14.64 -18.38
N GLY A 286 -20.25 15.02 -19.51
CA GLY A 286 -19.17 14.27 -20.14
C GLY A 286 -17.90 14.26 -19.29
N ILE A 287 -16.99 13.35 -19.63
CA ILE A 287 -15.68 13.26 -18.97
C ILE A 287 -14.63 13.74 -19.97
N ASP A 288 -14.01 14.88 -19.67
CA ASP A 288 -12.90 15.40 -20.48
C ASP A 288 -11.61 14.67 -20.11
N LEU A 289 -11.12 13.85 -21.03
CA LEU A 289 -9.87 13.11 -20.88
C LEU A 289 -8.64 13.90 -21.32
N GLU A 290 -8.82 15.10 -21.88
CA GLU A 290 -7.71 15.94 -22.31
C GLU A 290 -7.03 16.58 -21.09
N ARG A 291 -5.72 16.34 -20.95
CA ARG A 291 -4.89 17.08 -20.00
C ARG A 291 -4.40 18.38 -20.65
N THR A 292 -4.42 19.46 -19.88
CA THR A 292 -3.76 20.72 -20.25
C THR A 292 -2.34 20.74 -19.68
N ASP A 293 -1.35 20.48 -20.54
CA ASP A 293 0.08 20.55 -20.20
C ASP A 293 0.70 21.91 -20.56
N PHE A 294 1.88 22.21 -19.99
CA PHE A 294 2.62 23.45 -20.28
C PHE A 294 3.07 23.52 -21.75
N ILE A 295 3.47 22.38 -22.30
CA ILE A 295 3.66 22.16 -23.74
C ILE A 295 2.33 21.77 -24.35
N ASN A 296 1.84 22.58 -25.29
CA ASN A 296 0.60 22.28 -26.01
C ASN A 296 0.85 21.26 -27.13
N GLY A 297 0.17 20.11 -27.07
CA GLY A 297 -0.01 19.25 -28.23
C GLY A 297 -0.97 19.88 -29.25
N MET A 298 -0.86 19.51 -30.53
CA MET A 298 -1.88 19.82 -31.53
C MET A 298 -3.08 18.88 -31.32
N GLY A 299 -4.04 19.32 -30.50
CA GLY A 299 -5.27 18.59 -30.16
C GLY A 299 -5.06 17.51 -29.09
N VAL A 300 -6.06 16.65 -28.88
CA VAL A 300 -6.02 15.58 -27.86
C VAL A 300 -5.11 14.45 -28.32
N THR A 301 -3.95 14.29 -27.69
CA THR A 301 -2.97 13.23 -27.97
C THR A 301 -3.15 12.02 -27.06
N PRO A 302 -2.58 10.84 -27.42
CA PRO A 302 -2.53 9.69 -26.52
C PRO A 302 -1.88 9.99 -25.16
N ASN A 303 -0.88 10.88 -25.14
CA ASN A 303 -0.20 11.26 -23.90
C ASN A 303 -1.08 12.13 -23.01
N ASP A 304 -1.93 12.99 -23.58
CA ASP A 304 -2.89 13.78 -22.80
C ASP A 304 -3.83 12.85 -22.03
N ILE A 305 -4.33 11.80 -22.69
CA ILE A 305 -5.19 10.79 -22.05
C ILE A 305 -4.42 10.02 -20.97
N LYS A 306 -3.20 9.54 -21.26
CA LYS A 306 -2.36 8.81 -20.29
C LYS A 306 -2.05 9.62 -19.04
N LYS A 307 -1.87 10.93 -19.19
CA LYS A 307 -1.47 11.84 -18.13
C LYS A 307 -2.65 12.53 -17.44
N SER A 308 -3.86 12.39 -17.98
CA SER A 308 -5.09 12.97 -17.44
C SER A 308 -5.30 12.58 -15.97
N ASP A 309 -5.78 13.54 -15.17
CA ASP A 309 -6.19 13.30 -13.78
C ASP A 309 -7.49 12.49 -13.69
N LYS A 310 -8.15 12.26 -14.83
CA LYS A 310 -9.37 11.45 -14.96
C LYS A 310 -9.12 9.97 -15.15
N VAL A 311 -7.86 9.55 -15.31
CA VAL A 311 -7.51 8.13 -15.45
C VAL A 311 -6.63 7.64 -14.30
N GLU A 312 -6.74 6.36 -13.99
CA GLU A 312 -5.81 5.64 -13.12
C GLU A 312 -5.13 4.51 -13.89
N LYS A 313 -3.84 4.26 -13.60
CA LYS A 313 -3.12 3.12 -14.15
C LYS A 313 -3.51 1.84 -13.42
N ILE A 314 -3.89 0.82 -14.16
CA ILE A 314 -4.25 -0.49 -13.60
C ILE A 314 -3.07 -1.45 -13.74
N ASN A 315 -2.76 -2.15 -12.65
CA ASN A 315 -1.75 -3.19 -12.65
C ASN A 315 -2.22 -4.39 -13.49
N PRO A 316 -1.44 -4.90 -14.46
CA PRO A 316 -1.87 -5.98 -15.36
C PRO A 316 -1.70 -7.39 -14.78
N PHE A 317 -1.26 -7.52 -13.52
CA PHE A 317 -1.02 -8.81 -12.87
C PHE A 317 -2.01 -9.13 -11.75
N PHE A 318 -2.55 -8.12 -11.05
CA PHE A 318 -3.44 -8.34 -9.91
C PHE A 318 -4.62 -7.37 -9.88
N ILE A 319 -5.84 -7.93 -9.82
CA ILE A 319 -7.08 -7.16 -9.70
C ILE A 319 -7.15 -6.30 -8.43
N ASN A 320 -6.60 -6.80 -7.32
CA ASN A 320 -6.56 -6.12 -6.03
C ASN A 320 -5.12 -5.76 -5.65
N TYR A 321 -4.40 -5.13 -6.59
CA TYR A 321 -3.03 -4.69 -6.35
C TYR A 321 -2.95 -3.78 -5.12
N LYS A 322 -2.00 -4.07 -4.24
CA LYS A 322 -1.65 -3.22 -3.09
C LYS A 322 -0.15 -2.92 -3.12
N ASP A 323 0.19 -1.67 -2.83
CA ASP A 323 1.58 -1.28 -2.57
C ASP A 323 1.95 -1.66 -1.13
N TYR A 324 2.69 -2.76 -0.99
CA TYR A 324 3.21 -3.27 0.28
C TYR A 324 4.57 -2.68 0.63
N ALA A 325 5.31 -2.18 -0.36
CA ALA A 325 6.65 -1.62 -0.24
C ALA A 325 6.66 -0.08 -0.19
N GLU A 326 5.49 0.55 -0.10
CA GLU A 326 5.35 1.99 0.06
C GLU A 326 6.21 2.51 1.23
N ASN A 327 7.08 3.49 0.96
CA ASN A 327 8.04 4.06 1.91
C ASN A 327 9.05 3.05 2.49
N ILE A 328 9.28 1.92 1.81
CA ILE A 328 10.32 0.93 2.15
C ILE A 328 11.40 1.03 1.08
N ARG A 329 12.64 1.24 1.51
CA ARG A 329 13.78 1.30 0.59
C ARG A 329 14.16 -0.11 0.14
N TRP A 330 14.46 -0.29 -1.13
CA TRP A 330 14.73 -1.60 -1.71
C TRP A 330 16.05 -1.65 -2.50
N SER A 331 16.64 -2.84 -2.56
CA SER A 331 17.76 -3.14 -3.45
C SER A 331 17.66 -4.53 -4.10
N ASN A 332 18.02 -4.58 -5.39
CA ASN A 332 18.13 -5.80 -6.19
C ASN A 332 19.53 -6.45 -6.15
N ALA A 333 20.46 -5.94 -5.34
CA ALA A 333 21.86 -6.40 -5.30
C ALA A 333 22.04 -7.81 -4.71
N GLY A 334 20.99 -8.40 -4.12
CA GLY A 334 21.02 -9.72 -3.49
C GLY A 334 21.84 -9.81 -2.21
N THR A 335 22.45 -8.71 -1.77
CA THR A 335 23.29 -8.63 -0.59
C THR A 335 22.92 -7.42 0.27
N PRO A 336 23.15 -7.48 1.59
CA PRO A 336 22.92 -6.35 2.49
C PRO A 336 23.58 -5.06 2.03
N ILE A 337 22.78 -4.00 1.93
CA ILE A 337 23.22 -2.62 1.69
C ILE A 337 22.70 -1.75 2.83
N ASP A 338 23.55 -0.84 3.30
CA ASP A 338 23.21 0.06 4.39
C ASP A 338 22.11 1.04 3.97
N GLY A 339 21.08 1.18 4.81
CA GLY A 339 19.94 2.04 4.54
C GLY A 339 18.85 1.44 3.66
N GLU A 340 19.05 0.22 3.15
CA GLU A 340 18.04 -0.54 2.41
C GLU A 340 17.28 -1.49 3.33
N ASP A 341 15.96 -1.50 3.20
CA ASP A 341 15.04 -2.22 4.09
C ASP A 341 14.61 -3.56 3.49
N PHE A 342 14.44 -3.62 2.16
CA PHE A 342 14.02 -4.80 1.40
C PHE A 342 15.10 -5.19 0.38
N ILE A 343 15.63 -6.41 0.48
CA ILE A 343 16.70 -6.89 -0.40
C ILE A 343 16.26 -8.14 -1.14
N PHE A 344 16.49 -8.16 -2.45
CA PHE A 344 16.28 -9.32 -3.32
C PHE A 344 17.31 -9.31 -4.46
N SER A 345 17.27 -10.32 -5.33
CA SER A 345 17.96 -10.31 -6.63
C SER A 345 17.18 -11.21 -7.59
N ARG A 346 17.13 -10.89 -8.88
CA ARG A 346 16.42 -11.74 -9.88
C ARG A 346 16.94 -13.17 -9.97
N GLY A 347 18.22 -13.41 -9.69
CA GLY A 347 18.81 -14.75 -9.71
C GLY A 347 18.57 -15.58 -8.45
N SER A 348 17.81 -15.07 -7.47
CA SER A 348 17.57 -15.71 -6.19
C SER A 348 16.10 -15.78 -5.87
N ASN A 349 15.69 -16.87 -5.21
CA ASN A 349 14.34 -17.00 -4.65
C ASN A 349 14.22 -16.34 -3.27
N SER A 350 15.25 -15.64 -2.78
CA SER A 350 15.28 -15.10 -1.41
C SER A 350 15.03 -13.60 -1.37
N TYR A 351 14.13 -13.23 -0.47
CA TYR A 351 13.72 -11.86 -0.17
C TYR A 351 13.96 -11.63 1.32
N THR A 352 14.65 -10.55 1.68
CA THR A 352 15.06 -10.27 3.05
C THR A 352 14.67 -8.86 3.46
N LEU A 353 14.07 -8.74 4.64
CA LEU A 353 13.83 -7.48 5.32
C LEU A 353 14.90 -7.21 6.38
N ARG A 354 15.20 -5.92 6.60
CA ARG A 354 16.18 -5.41 7.58
C ARG A 354 15.57 -4.25 8.38
N ASN A 355 16.37 -3.65 9.27
CA ASN A 355 16.03 -2.41 9.98
C ASN A 355 14.67 -2.46 10.71
N ASP A 356 14.43 -3.55 11.46
CA ASP A 356 13.18 -3.83 12.19
C ASP A 356 11.93 -4.02 11.32
N TYR A 357 12.09 -4.21 10.01
CA TYR A 357 11.03 -4.66 9.13
C TYR A 357 10.91 -6.19 9.13
N HIS A 358 9.66 -6.66 9.13
CA HIS A 358 9.30 -8.07 9.18
C HIS A 358 8.17 -8.38 8.22
N PHE A 359 8.23 -9.56 7.60
CA PHE A 359 7.09 -10.16 6.95
C PHE A 359 6.20 -10.77 8.04
N ILE A 360 4.89 -10.50 8.00
CA ILE A 360 3.89 -11.22 8.77
C ILE A 360 2.99 -11.98 7.81
N ALA A 361 3.02 -13.30 7.90
CA ALA A 361 2.09 -14.17 7.20
C ALA A 361 0.99 -14.64 8.15
N THR A 362 -0.28 -14.45 7.78
CA THR A 362 -1.43 -14.96 8.54
C THR A 362 -2.11 -16.07 7.75
N ASP A 363 -2.21 -17.26 8.32
CA ASP A 363 -2.92 -18.38 7.73
C ASP A 363 -4.43 -18.06 7.63
N LYS A 364 -4.98 -18.08 6.41
CA LYS A 364 -6.38 -17.72 6.14
C LYS A 364 -7.37 -18.72 6.73
N THR A 365 -6.94 -19.94 7.06
CA THR A 365 -7.81 -21.00 7.58
C THR A 365 -8.01 -20.92 9.10
N ASN A 366 -6.97 -20.54 9.84
CA ASN A 366 -6.99 -20.54 11.31
C ASN A 366 -6.60 -19.19 11.94
N GLY A 367 -6.27 -18.19 11.13
CA GLY A 367 -5.90 -16.84 11.57
C GLY A 367 -4.56 -16.74 12.29
N ARG A 368 -3.73 -17.80 12.27
CA ARG A 368 -2.46 -17.82 13.02
C ARG A 368 -1.40 -17.01 12.28
N PRO A 369 -0.76 -16.02 12.94
CA PRO A 369 0.30 -15.24 12.35
C PRO A 369 1.68 -15.88 12.59
N TYR A 370 2.56 -15.71 11.60
CA TYR A 370 3.97 -16.07 11.60
C TYR A 370 4.75 -14.84 11.18
N ALA A 371 5.92 -14.61 11.79
CA ALA A 371 6.76 -13.48 11.45
C ALA A 371 8.17 -13.96 11.06
N SER A 372 8.74 -13.32 10.04
CA SER A 372 10.09 -13.62 9.55
C SER A 372 10.73 -12.39 8.94
N THR A 373 12.05 -12.31 8.95
CA THR A 373 12.80 -11.33 8.12
C THR A 373 13.16 -11.90 6.75
N ARG A 374 12.88 -13.18 6.51
CA ARG A 374 13.21 -13.88 5.26
C ARG A 374 11.98 -14.54 4.67
N LEU A 375 11.87 -14.44 3.36
CA LEU A 375 10.87 -15.09 2.54
C LEU A 375 11.59 -15.77 1.38
N THR A 376 11.25 -17.03 1.14
CA THR A 376 11.62 -17.75 -0.08
C THR A 376 10.41 -17.79 -0.99
N PHE A 377 10.54 -17.27 -2.21
CA PHE A 377 9.52 -17.29 -3.25
C PHE A 377 10.16 -17.61 -4.60
N GLY A 378 9.76 -18.73 -5.21
CA GLY A 378 10.25 -19.12 -6.53
C GLY A 378 10.02 -20.60 -6.85
N ARG A 379 10.79 -21.15 -7.78
CA ARG A 379 10.80 -22.59 -8.09
C ARG A 379 12.08 -23.24 -7.56
N ASN A 380 11.97 -24.43 -7.01
CA ASN A 380 13.15 -25.24 -6.65
C ASN A 380 13.74 -25.95 -7.88
N HIS A 381 14.84 -26.70 -7.69
CA HIS A 381 15.52 -27.44 -8.76
C HIS A 381 14.62 -28.45 -9.52
N SER A 382 13.52 -28.90 -8.90
CA SER A 382 12.53 -29.81 -9.51
C SER A 382 11.44 -29.07 -10.28
N GLY A 383 11.47 -27.73 -10.33
CA GLY A 383 10.45 -26.88 -10.93
C GLY A 383 9.20 -26.67 -10.06
N THR A 384 9.21 -27.17 -8.82
CA THR A 384 8.11 -27.03 -7.87
C THR A 384 8.14 -25.64 -7.24
N ILE A 385 6.97 -25.00 -7.14
CA ILE A 385 6.83 -23.71 -6.49
C ILE A 385 7.05 -23.86 -4.98
N VAL A 386 7.88 -22.97 -4.44
CA VAL A 386 8.20 -22.85 -3.02
C VAL A 386 7.87 -21.44 -2.58
N VAL A 387 7.01 -21.36 -1.57
CA VAL A 387 6.69 -20.12 -0.87
C VAL A 387 6.73 -20.43 0.62
N GLU A 388 7.73 -19.91 1.33
CA GLU A 388 7.95 -20.25 2.73
C GLU A 388 8.80 -19.20 3.46
N PHE A 389 8.62 -19.10 4.78
CA PHE A 389 9.57 -18.40 5.64
C PHE A 389 10.74 -19.29 6.04
N ASP A 390 10.43 -20.57 6.30
CA ASP A 390 11.39 -21.59 6.66
C ASP A 390 10.81 -22.98 6.35
N MET A 391 11.58 -24.03 6.61
CA MET A 391 11.20 -25.41 6.33
C MET A 391 9.95 -25.90 7.08
N PHE A 392 9.51 -25.21 8.14
CA PHE A 392 8.33 -25.53 8.93
C PHE A 392 7.13 -24.63 8.61
N THR A 393 7.36 -23.52 7.93
CA THR A 393 6.38 -22.46 7.65
C THR A 393 6.25 -22.28 6.14
N ARG A 394 5.73 -23.32 5.47
CA ARG A 394 5.46 -23.34 4.03
C ARG A 394 4.01 -22.97 3.72
N PHE A 395 3.81 -22.07 2.78
CA PHE A 395 2.48 -21.60 2.40
C PHE A 395 1.86 -22.55 1.37
N LEU A 396 0.63 -22.96 1.65
CA LEU A 396 -0.15 -23.79 0.73
C LEU A 396 -0.65 -22.92 -0.42
N LEU A 397 -0.50 -23.41 -1.66
CA LEU A 397 -1.03 -22.73 -2.84
C LEU A 397 -2.57 -22.81 -2.88
N THR A 398 -3.21 -21.91 -3.61
CA THR A 398 -4.63 -22.06 -4.01
C THR A 398 -4.77 -23.10 -5.13
N ASP A 399 -5.99 -23.57 -5.40
CA ASP A 399 -6.25 -24.48 -6.54
C ASP A 399 -5.95 -23.79 -7.88
N GLU A 400 -6.34 -22.52 -7.99
CA GLU A 400 -6.03 -21.69 -9.15
C GLU A 400 -4.52 -21.60 -9.40
N ALA A 401 -3.73 -21.30 -8.36
CA ALA A 401 -2.28 -21.24 -8.49
C ALA A 401 -1.66 -22.58 -8.92
N ARG A 402 -2.18 -23.70 -8.38
CA ARG A 402 -1.76 -25.05 -8.78
C ARG A 402 -2.05 -25.32 -10.24
N ALA A 403 -3.21 -24.90 -10.75
CA ALA A 403 -3.59 -25.07 -12.14
C ALA A 403 -2.76 -24.15 -13.06
N LYS A 404 -2.80 -22.83 -12.81
CA LYS A 404 -2.16 -21.79 -13.63
C LYS A 404 -0.66 -21.99 -13.74
N PHE A 405 0.04 -22.20 -12.63
CA PHE A 405 1.51 -22.31 -12.61
C PHE A 405 2.03 -23.76 -12.65
N SER A 406 1.17 -24.72 -13.02
CA SER A 406 1.58 -26.10 -13.32
C SER A 406 2.50 -26.16 -14.54
N ASP A 407 2.25 -25.30 -15.53
CA ASP A 407 3.19 -25.05 -16.61
C ASP A 407 4.43 -24.32 -16.06
N ARG A 408 5.59 -24.90 -16.28
CA ARG A 408 6.87 -24.39 -15.80
C ARG A 408 7.40 -23.23 -16.65
N ASN A 409 6.88 -23.07 -17.86
CA ASN A 409 7.23 -21.97 -18.75
C ASN A 409 6.59 -20.65 -18.31
N ILE A 410 5.54 -20.70 -17.50
CA ILE A 410 4.93 -19.51 -16.91
C ILE A 410 5.81 -19.03 -15.75
N PRO A 411 6.44 -17.83 -15.88
CA PRO A 411 7.29 -17.27 -14.83
C PRO A 411 6.45 -16.83 -13.63
N LEU A 412 6.99 -16.98 -12.42
CA LEU A 412 6.36 -16.46 -11.20
C LEU A 412 6.53 -14.93 -11.08
N ILE A 413 7.65 -14.42 -11.58
CA ILE A 413 7.96 -13.01 -11.74
C ILE A 413 8.25 -12.80 -13.23
N PRO A 414 7.32 -12.18 -13.97
CA PRO A 414 7.52 -11.84 -15.37
C PRO A 414 8.78 -10.99 -15.58
N GLU A 415 9.50 -11.26 -16.67
CA GLU A 415 10.74 -10.55 -17.00
C GLU A 415 10.52 -9.05 -17.27
N THR A 416 9.31 -8.66 -17.69
CA THR A 416 8.91 -7.28 -17.98
C THR A 416 8.62 -6.43 -16.77
N ILE A 417 8.50 -7.01 -15.57
CA ILE A 417 8.32 -6.21 -14.36
C ILE A 417 9.61 -5.46 -14.08
N GLU A 418 9.53 -4.17 -13.80
CA GLU A 418 10.67 -3.35 -13.38
C GLU A 418 11.16 -3.75 -11.99
N ASP A 419 12.46 -3.59 -11.71
CA ASP A 419 13.04 -4.02 -10.43
C ASP A 419 12.36 -3.38 -9.21
N HIS A 420 11.96 -2.11 -9.32
CA HIS A 420 11.27 -1.40 -8.24
C HIS A 420 9.88 -1.96 -7.92
N ASP A 421 9.25 -2.66 -8.86
CA ASP A 421 7.92 -3.27 -8.70
C ASP A 421 7.97 -4.71 -8.20
N VAL A 422 9.13 -5.37 -8.27
CA VAL A 422 9.30 -6.77 -7.86
C VAL A 422 8.84 -7.03 -6.42
N PRO A 423 9.18 -6.21 -5.40
CA PRO A 423 8.69 -6.41 -4.03
C PRO A 423 7.17 -6.49 -3.97
N ASN A 424 6.47 -5.53 -4.58
CA ASN A 424 5.01 -5.50 -4.60
C ASN A 424 4.42 -6.66 -5.38
N HIS A 425 5.00 -7.02 -6.52
CA HIS A 425 4.55 -8.19 -7.30
C HIS A 425 4.61 -9.46 -6.46
N VAL A 426 5.72 -9.74 -5.79
CA VAL A 426 5.88 -10.92 -4.92
C VAL A 426 4.83 -10.93 -3.82
N MET A 427 4.62 -9.80 -3.14
CA MET A 427 3.66 -9.69 -2.05
C MET A 427 2.21 -9.89 -2.53
N ASN A 428 1.82 -9.28 -3.65
CA ASN A 428 0.50 -9.47 -4.26
C ASN A 428 0.30 -10.91 -4.78
N TRP A 429 1.34 -11.50 -5.36
CA TRP A 429 1.32 -12.90 -5.81
C TRP A 429 1.01 -13.83 -4.63
N ILE A 430 1.72 -13.67 -3.51
CA ILE A 430 1.53 -14.53 -2.33
C ILE A 430 0.13 -14.35 -1.75
N ASN A 431 -0.34 -13.11 -1.62
CA ASN A 431 -1.67 -12.81 -1.11
C ASN A 431 -2.80 -13.36 -2.00
N THR A 432 -2.59 -13.42 -3.31
CA THR A 432 -3.54 -13.95 -4.29
C THR A 432 -3.52 -15.48 -4.34
N TYR A 433 -2.32 -16.06 -4.46
CA TYR A 433 -2.12 -17.45 -4.88
C TYR A 433 -1.76 -18.41 -3.74
N THR A 434 -1.80 -17.96 -2.48
CA THR A 434 -1.59 -18.82 -1.30
C THR A 434 -2.74 -18.73 -0.30
N GLN A 435 -2.78 -19.72 0.61
CA GLN A 435 -3.66 -19.78 1.77
C GLN A 435 -3.18 -18.88 2.93
N CYS A 436 -2.22 -17.99 2.69
CA CYS A 436 -1.76 -17.00 3.65
C CYS A 436 -2.07 -15.59 3.13
N SER A 437 -2.34 -14.66 4.03
CA SER A 437 -2.14 -13.23 3.76
C SER A 437 -0.75 -12.82 4.23
N LEU A 438 -0.12 -11.89 3.53
CA LEU A 438 1.25 -11.44 3.80
C LEU A 438 1.27 -9.91 3.88
N GLU A 439 1.88 -9.37 4.93
CA GLU A 439 2.09 -7.94 5.15
C GLU A 439 3.56 -7.69 5.49
N ILE A 440 4.05 -6.48 5.19
CA ILE A 440 5.32 -5.97 5.72
C ILE A 440 4.99 -5.05 6.88
N VAL A 441 5.63 -5.23 8.03
CA VAL A 441 5.44 -4.38 9.21
C VAL A 441 6.79 -3.93 9.77
N TYR A 442 6.81 -2.73 10.33
CA TYR A 442 7.88 -2.27 11.21
C TYR A 442 7.58 -2.68 12.66
N SER A 443 8.52 -3.32 13.35
CA SER A 443 8.42 -3.65 14.78
C SER A 443 9.78 -3.84 15.44
N ASN A 444 10.06 -3.07 16.48
CA ASN A 444 11.27 -3.24 17.31
C ASN A 444 11.19 -4.43 18.29
N ASN A 445 10.02 -5.07 18.40
CA ASN A 445 9.80 -6.26 19.22
C ASN A 445 8.75 -7.16 18.59
N ILE A 446 9.10 -7.71 17.42
CA ILE A 446 8.20 -8.56 16.63
C ILE A 446 7.70 -9.78 17.41
N SER A 447 8.45 -10.27 18.39
CA SER A 447 8.00 -11.39 19.24
C SER A 447 6.76 -11.02 20.05
N THR A 448 6.76 -9.86 20.70
CA THR A 448 5.61 -9.37 21.45
C THR A 448 4.45 -9.04 20.53
N ASP A 449 4.70 -8.34 19.42
CA ASP A 449 3.67 -7.95 18.46
C ASP A 449 3.00 -9.14 17.78
N ASN A 450 3.78 -10.13 17.34
CA ASN A 450 3.26 -11.37 16.76
C ASN A 450 2.43 -12.17 17.78
N ASN A 451 2.84 -12.15 19.06
CA ASN A 451 2.03 -12.76 20.12
C ASN A 451 0.73 -11.99 20.38
N HIS A 452 0.71 -10.66 20.29
CA HIS A 452 -0.52 -9.88 20.37
C HIS A 452 -1.47 -10.21 19.21
N LEU A 453 -0.97 -10.31 17.98
CA LEU A 453 -1.77 -10.74 16.84
C LEU A 453 -2.34 -12.15 17.04
N ARG A 454 -1.52 -13.07 17.57
CA ARG A 454 -1.90 -14.47 17.76
C ARG A 454 -2.93 -14.68 18.88
N TYR A 455 -2.72 -14.04 20.02
CA TYR A 455 -3.47 -14.34 21.24
C TYR A 455 -4.47 -13.24 21.61
N ASN A 456 -4.36 -12.04 21.04
CA ASN A 456 -5.27 -10.92 21.29
C ASN A 456 -5.83 -10.34 19.98
N PRO A 457 -6.36 -11.16 19.05
CA PRO A 457 -6.75 -10.67 17.72
C PRO A 457 -7.88 -9.62 17.76
N SER A 458 -8.76 -9.67 18.76
CA SER A 458 -9.82 -8.67 18.95
C SER A 458 -9.30 -7.29 19.37
N PHE A 459 -8.08 -7.22 19.91
CA PHE A 459 -7.46 -6.02 20.45
C PHE A 459 -6.21 -5.61 19.67
N THR A 460 -5.90 -6.30 18.57
CA THR A 460 -4.66 -6.12 17.84
C THR A 460 -4.93 -6.07 16.36
N LYS A 461 -4.38 -5.08 15.67
CA LYS A 461 -4.48 -4.95 14.21
C LYS A 461 -3.18 -4.43 13.62
N ILE A 462 -2.95 -4.72 12.35
CA ILE A 462 -1.92 -4.05 11.54
C ILE A 462 -2.55 -2.78 10.96
N THR A 463 -1.89 -1.63 11.10
CA THR A 463 -2.38 -0.35 10.54
C THR A 463 -1.21 0.60 10.27
N LYS A 464 -1.41 1.56 9.36
CA LYS A 464 -0.43 2.61 9.08
C LYS A 464 -0.28 3.54 10.29
N LYS A 465 0.97 3.77 10.71
CA LYS A 465 1.38 4.71 11.75
C LYS A 465 2.67 5.41 11.34
N ASN A 466 2.91 6.59 11.90
CA ASN A 466 4.17 7.30 11.69
C ASN A 466 5.36 6.41 12.06
N HIS A 467 6.33 6.32 11.16
CA HIS A 467 7.58 5.62 11.41
C HIS A 467 8.29 6.28 12.62
N PRO A 468 8.87 5.52 13.57
CA PRO A 468 9.43 6.10 14.79
C PRO A 468 10.59 7.09 14.57
N VAL A 469 11.27 6.98 13.42
CA VAL A 469 12.45 7.78 13.08
C VAL A 469 12.22 8.69 11.87
N ASN A 470 11.35 8.30 10.94
CA ASN A 470 11.25 8.92 9.62
C ASN A 470 9.88 9.59 9.44
N PRO A 471 9.77 10.67 8.65
CA PRO A 471 8.55 11.48 8.55
C PRO A 471 7.50 10.91 7.58
N TYR A 472 7.32 9.58 7.56
CA TYR A 472 6.34 8.89 6.72
C TYR A 472 5.57 7.85 7.52
N GLN A 473 4.48 7.34 6.95
CA GLN A 473 3.69 6.28 7.57
C GLN A 473 4.11 4.89 7.08
N ILE A 474 4.05 3.92 7.98
CA ILE A 474 4.35 2.52 7.70
C ILE A 474 3.41 1.60 8.48
N ASN A 475 3.18 0.39 7.99
CA ASN A 475 2.41 -0.62 8.69
C ASN A 475 3.12 -1.03 10.00
N GLN A 476 2.37 -0.99 11.11
CA GLN A 476 2.82 -1.41 12.42
C GLN A 476 1.73 -2.22 13.10
N VAL A 477 2.13 -3.10 14.02
CA VAL A 477 1.17 -3.80 14.89
C VAL A 477 0.73 -2.84 16.00
N VAL A 478 -0.58 -2.72 16.17
CA VAL A 478 -1.18 -1.85 17.16
C VAL A 478 -2.06 -2.66 18.08
N HIS A 479 -1.65 -2.74 19.33
CA HIS A 479 -2.42 -3.33 20.41
C HIS A 479 -3.17 -2.22 21.16
N THR A 480 -4.50 -2.35 21.25
CA THR A 480 -5.38 -1.47 22.02
C THR A 480 -6.03 -2.29 23.13
N PRO A 481 -5.47 -2.28 24.35
CA PRO A 481 -6.06 -2.96 25.50
C PRO A 481 -7.51 -2.55 25.74
N PRO A 482 -8.33 -3.41 26.38
CA PRO A 482 -9.63 -3.03 26.89
C PRO A 482 -9.53 -1.77 27.76
N ALA A 483 -10.46 -0.84 27.58
CA ALA A 483 -10.51 0.36 28.39
C ALA A 483 -10.83 0.02 29.85
N PHE A 484 -10.07 0.57 30.78
CA PHE A 484 -10.34 0.51 32.21
C PHE A 484 -9.99 1.84 32.87
N THR A 485 -10.96 2.40 33.61
CA THR A 485 -10.79 3.65 34.36
C THR A 485 -10.67 3.31 35.83
N GLN A 486 -9.50 3.62 36.39
CA GLN A 486 -9.25 3.46 37.81
C GLN A 486 -10.17 4.38 38.64
N GLN A 487 -10.89 3.79 39.59
CA GLN A 487 -11.84 4.46 40.48
C GLN A 487 -11.20 4.87 41.81
N ARG A 488 -10.14 4.16 42.24
CA ARG A 488 -9.53 4.33 43.55
C ARG A 488 -8.00 4.29 43.51
N PHE A 489 -7.37 5.24 44.22
CA PHE A 489 -5.92 5.52 44.17
C PHE A 489 -5.19 5.41 45.51
N ASP A 490 -5.87 5.05 46.59
CA ASP A 490 -5.31 5.09 47.95
C ASP A 490 -4.99 3.70 48.54
N TYR A 491 -4.96 2.64 47.73
CA TYR A 491 -4.61 1.29 48.23
C TYR A 491 -3.17 1.24 48.74
N THR A 492 -2.27 1.98 48.09
CA THR A 492 -0.85 2.11 48.44
C THR A 492 -0.50 3.43 49.10
N GLU A 493 -1.48 4.21 49.57
CA GLU A 493 -1.22 5.47 50.25
C GLU A 493 -0.33 5.24 51.49
N ASN A 494 0.79 5.98 51.58
CA ASN A 494 1.82 5.86 52.63
C ASN A 494 2.64 4.55 52.61
N LEU A 495 2.56 3.74 51.54
CA LEU A 495 3.39 2.56 51.34
C LEU A 495 4.58 2.88 50.42
N SER A 496 5.73 2.28 50.69
CA SER A 496 6.89 2.31 49.81
C SER A 496 6.78 1.21 48.75
N ILE A 497 7.00 1.55 47.47
CA ILE A 497 6.81 0.65 46.32
C ILE A 497 8.14 0.45 45.58
N TYR A 498 8.48 -0.80 45.28
CA TYR A 498 9.58 -1.16 44.39
C TYR A 498 9.05 -1.86 43.14
N ASP A 499 9.16 -1.20 41.98
CA ASP A 499 8.51 -1.61 40.72
C ASP A 499 9.44 -2.35 39.74
N LYS A 500 10.64 -2.72 40.20
CA LYS A 500 11.68 -3.45 39.44
C LYS A 500 12.03 -4.78 40.09
N TYR A 501 11.01 -5.51 40.54
CA TYR A 501 11.20 -6.86 41.09
C TYR A 501 11.91 -7.77 40.07
N GLU A 502 12.96 -8.43 40.54
CA GLU A 502 13.66 -9.51 39.84
C GLU A 502 13.95 -10.62 40.85
N MET A 503 13.85 -11.89 40.45
CA MET A 503 14.02 -13.03 41.38
C MET A 503 15.38 -13.01 42.11
N THR A 504 16.44 -12.52 41.46
CA THR A 504 17.79 -12.44 42.01
C THR A 504 17.96 -11.30 43.02
N ARG A 505 17.11 -10.26 42.95
CA ARG A 505 17.16 -9.09 43.82
C ARG A 505 15.75 -8.55 44.07
N PRO A 506 14.91 -9.31 44.81
CA PRO A 506 13.47 -9.09 44.83
C PRO A 506 13.03 -7.80 45.54
N ASN A 507 13.71 -7.40 46.63
CA ASN A 507 13.34 -6.20 47.39
C ASN A 507 14.58 -5.52 48.04
N PRO A 508 15.46 -4.90 47.25
CA PRO A 508 16.74 -4.39 47.74
C PRO A 508 16.63 -3.14 48.61
N PHE A 509 15.48 -2.46 48.59
CA PHE A 509 15.23 -1.23 49.34
C PHE A 509 14.29 -1.44 50.52
N ASN A 510 13.97 -2.70 50.85
CA ASN A 510 13.02 -3.06 51.89
C ASN A 510 11.67 -2.33 51.75
N ALA A 511 11.18 -2.19 50.52
CA ALA A 511 9.90 -1.59 50.20
C ALA A 511 8.74 -2.43 50.76
N ASP A 512 7.62 -1.78 51.06
CA ASP A 512 6.41 -2.43 51.61
C ASP A 512 5.72 -3.31 50.56
N VAL A 513 5.76 -2.90 49.28
CA VAL A 513 5.27 -3.69 48.14
C VAL A 513 6.32 -3.76 47.04
N SER A 514 6.48 -4.94 46.44
CA SER A 514 7.38 -5.14 45.30
C SER A 514 6.72 -5.88 44.15
N TYR A 515 6.92 -5.41 42.92
CA TYR A 515 6.44 -6.05 41.69
C TYR A 515 7.32 -5.67 40.47
N ASN A 516 7.17 -6.34 39.33
CA ASN A 516 7.85 -5.95 38.10
C ASN A 516 6.86 -5.22 37.19
N ARG A 517 7.03 -3.92 37.00
CA ARG A 517 6.09 -3.10 36.22
C ARG A 517 5.98 -3.50 34.74
N ALA A 518 7.06 -4.03 34.15
CA ALA A 518 7.06 -4.49 32.76
C ALA A 518 6.40 -5.87 32.59
N THR A 519 6.47 -6.73 33.62
CA THR A 519 5.87 -8.06 33.64
C THR A 519 5.16 -8.34 34.97
N PRO A 520 4.01 -7.70 35.24
CA PRO A 520 3.45 -7.58 36.58
C PRO A 520 2.53 -8.76 36.95
N SER A 521 3.07 -9.97 36.84
CA SER A 521 2.32 -11.19 37.19
C SER A 521 2.19 -11.39 38.71
N TRP A 522 3.12 -10.85 39.49
CA TRP A 522 3.24 -11.07 40.92
C TRP A 522 3.50 -9.76 41.66
N TYR A 523 2.75 -9.57 42.76
CA TYR A 523 2.89 -8.45 43.69
C TYR A 523 3.16 -9.04 45.08
N TYR A 524 4.30 -8.69 45.68
CA TYR A 524 4.75 -9.20 46.97
C TYR A 524 4.63 -8.13 48.05
N PHE A 525 4.14 -8.51 49.23
CA PHE A 525 3.93 -7.62 50.37
C PHE A 525 4.91 -7.98 51.50
N TYR A 526 5.57 -6.97 52.05
CA TYR A 526 6.63 -7.08 53.06
C TYR A 526 6.31 -6.22 54.30
N ASN A 527 7.21 -6.20 55.29
CA ASN A 527 7.11 -5.31 56.46
C ASN A 527 5.76 -5.37 57.21
N ASN A 528 5.23 -6.57 57.43
CA ASN A 528 3.92 -6.83 58.05
C ASN A 528 2.71 -6.29 57.27
N PHE A 529 2.89 -5.94 55.99
CA PHE A 529 1.78 -5.74 55.06
C PHE A 529 1.36 -7.05 54.41
N TYR A 530 0.05 -7.19 54.23
CA TYR A 530 -0.58 -8.35 53.62
C TYR A 530 -1.66 -7.89 52.66
N VAL A 531 -1.94 -8.71 51.65
CA VAL A 531 -3.20 -8.58 50.91
C VAL A 531 -4.30 -9.24 51.73
N LEU A 532 -5.35 -8.49 52.04
CA LEU A 532 -6.57 -8.95 52.71
C LEU A 532 -7.67 -9.06 51.67
N VAL A 533 -8.30 -10.23 51.59
CA VAL A 533 -9.35 -10.52 50.61
C VAL A 533 -10.64 -10.90 51.35
N LYS A 534 -11.69 -10.13 51.14
CA LYS A 534 -13.05 -10.42 51.59
C LYS A 534 -13.76 -11.25 50.52
N LEU A 535 -14.16 -12.46 50.89
CA LEU A 535 -14.87 -13.41 50.04
C LEU A 535 -16.36 -13.04 49.91
N GLU A 536 -17.04 -13.60 48.91
CA GLU A 536 -18.48 -13.39 48.64
C GLU A 536 -19.35 -13.75 49.86
N ASN A 537 -18.94 -14.75 50.65
CA ASN A 537 -19.65 -15.15 51.88
C ASN A 537 -19.40 -14.21 53.08
N GLY A 538 -18.66 -13.12 52.91
CA GLY A 538 -18.35 -12.13 53.93
C GLY A 538 -17.13 -12.43 54.82
N THR A 539 -16.54 -13.62 54.70
CA THR A 539 -15.31 -13.99 55.44
C THR A 539 -14.06 -13.43 54.78
N TYR A 540 -12.98 -13.27 55.54
CA TYR A 540 -11.70 -12.72 55.14
C TYR A 540 -10.63 -13.80 55.11
N ARG A 541 -9.74 -13.68 54.12
CA ARG A 541 -8.47 -14.42 54.01
C ARG A 541 -7.34 -13.44 53.70
N TYR A 542 -6.10 -13.90 53.84
CA TYR A 542 -4.94 -13.07 53.58
C TYR A 542 -3.82 -13.84 52.86
N ALA A 543 -2.89 -13.11 52.25
CA ALA A 543 -1.63 -13.64 51.74
C ALA A 543 -0.51 -12.60 51.75
N SER A 544 0.73 -13.06 51.61
CA SER A 544 1.92 -12.21 51.42
C SER A 544 2.18 -11.86 49.95
N TYR A 545 1.35 -12.33 49.03
CA TYR A 545 1.43 -11.98 47.62
C TYR A 545 0.08 -12.11 46.92
N LEU A 546 -0.03 -11.38 45.82
CA LEU A 546 -1.15 -11.35 44.90
C LEU A 546 -0.64 -11.72 43.50
N ARG A 547 -1.41 -12.56 42.80
CA ARG A 547 -1.10 -13.01 41.44
C ARG A 547 -2.19 -12.53 40.50
N ILE A 548 -1.78 -11.79 39.47
CA ILE A 548 -2.68 -11.29 38.43
C ILE A 548 -2.24 -11.87 37.10
N HIS A 549 -3.14 -12.59 36.46
CA HIS A 549 -2.92 -13.28 35.19
C HIS A 549 -3.24 -12.41 33.98
N GLY A 550 -2.82 -12.93 32.83
CA GLY A 550 -2.80 -12.27 31.54
C GLY A 550 -1.51 -12.64 30.84
N SER A 551 -1.43 -13.85 30.28
CA SER A 551 -0.26 -14.30 29.54
C SER A 551 -0.67 -14.81 28.17
N PHE A 552 0.31 -15.03 27.30
CA PHE A 552 0.09 -15.59 25.95
C PHE A 552 -0.66 -16.93 25.93
N THR A 553 -0.81 -17.63 27.06
CA THR A 553 -1.53 -18.91 27.15
C THR A 553 -2.67 -18.91 28.16
N THR A 554 -2.90 -17.81 28.87
CA THR A 554 -3.94 -17.73 29.90
C THR A 554 -4.55 -16.34 29.90
N ALA A 555 -5.82 -16.26 29.50
CA ALA A 555 -6.57 -15.01 29.50
C ALA A 555 -6.62 -14.40 30.91
N ALA A 556 -6.66 -13.07 30.96
CA ALA A 556 -6.67 -12.30 32.19
C ALA A 556 -7.88 -12.60 33.08
N SER A 557 -8.96 -13.18 32.55
CA SER A 557 -10.14 -13.56 33.32
C SER A 557 -10.11 -14.99 33.89
N VAL A 558 -9.01 -15.74 33.80
CA VAL A 558 -9.06 -17.19 34.10
C VAL A 558 -8.42 -17.57 35.43
N ARG A 559 -7.31 -16.93 35.84
CA ARG A 559 -6.49 -17.48 36.94
C ARG A 559 -5.95 -16.44 37.92
N ASN A 560 -6.65 -15.35 38.18
CA ASN A 560 -6.19 -14.41 39.21
C ASN A 560 -6.32 -15.04 40.59
N GLY A 561 -5.38 -14.78 41.51
CA GLY A 561 -5.46 -15.38 42.85
C GLY A 561 -4.58 -14.70 43.89
N TYR A 562 -4.73 -15.13 45.13
CA TYR A 562 -3.83 -14.78 46.24
C TYR A 562 -3.38 -16.05 46.94
N GLY A 563 -2.13 -16.10 47.39
CA GLY A 563 -1.55 -17.37 47.79
C GLY A 563 -1.47 -18.37 46.61
N PHE A 564 -1.04 -19.61 46.85
CA PHE A 564 -1.01 -20.66 45.82
C PHE A 564 -2.32 -21.46 45.77
N ASN A 565 -3.33 -21.09 46.59
CA ASN A 565 -4.45 -21.96 46.95
C ASN A 565 -5.85 -21.34 46.76
N HIS A 566 -5.96 -20.14 46.19
CA HIS A 566 -7.27 -19.53 45.91
C HIS A 566 -7.24 -18.67 44.65
N ASP A 567 -8.13 -18.99 43.72
CA ASP A 567 -8.39 -18.17 42.53
C ASP A 567 -9.62 -17.30 42.79
N PHE A 568 -9.54 -16.02 42.40
CA PHE A 568 -10.66 -15.08 42.44
C PHE A 568 -11.79 -15.51 41.52
N THR A 569 -13.01 -15.21 41.93
CA THR A 569 -14.22 -15.47 41.14
C THR A 569 -14.49 -14.29 40.22
N MET A 570 -14.15 -14.40 38.94
CA MET A 570 -14.43 -13.33 37.97
C MET A 570 -15.93 -13.09 37.77
N THR A 571 -16.32 -11.83 37.65
CA THR A 571 -17.68 -11.42 37.27
C THR A 571 -17.99 -11.79 35.81
N ASP A 572 -19.28 -11.84 35.45
CA ASP A 572 -19.69 -12.12 34.07
C ASP A 572 -19.26 -10.99 33.10
N GLU A 573 -19.29 -9.74 33.56
CA GLU A 573 -18.73 -8.58 32.85
C GLU A 573 -17.25 -8.79 32.53
N ALA A 574 -16.47 -9.25 33.51
CA ALA A 574 -15.04 -9.49 33.32
C ALA A 574 -14.75 -10.62 32.33
N LYS A 575 -15.51 -11.72 32.38
CA LYS A 575 -15.39 -12.82 31.42
C LYS A 575 -15.77 -12.37 30.01
N ALA A 576 -16.77 -11.50 29.87
CA ALA A 576 -17.17 -10.96 28.58
C ALA A 576 -16.09 -10.05 27.97
N ILE A 577 -15.47 -9.17 28.77
CA ILE A 577 -14.46 -8.21 28.29
C ILE A 577 -13.09 -8.87 28.12
N TYR A 578 -12.65 -9.65 29.11
CA TYR A 578 -11.28 -10.15 29.23
C TYR A 578 -11.13 -11.66 28.97
N GLY A 579 -12.22 -12.36 28.60
CA GLY A 579 -12.22 -13.79 28.28
C GLY A 579 -11.25 -14.18 27.18
N ASN A 580 -10.97 -13.24 26.26
CA ASN A 580 -10.03 -13.40 25.16
C ASN A 580 -8.88 -12.37 25.21
N TYR A 581 -8.58 -11.82 26.39
CA TYR A 581 -7.46 -10.91 26.59
C TYR A 581 -6.30 -11.63 27.28
N PHE A 582 -5.32 -12.06 26.51
CA PHE A 582 -4.15 -12.86 26.85
C PHE A 582 -2.89 -12.00 27.10
N TYR A 583 -3.08 -10.76 27.55
CA TYR A 583 -1.98 -9.88 27.94
C TYR A 583 -2.15 -9.41 29.38
N HIS A 584 -1.04 -9.04 30.02
CA HIS A 584 -1.06 -8.63 31.42
C HIS A 584 -1.74 -7.27 31.55
N ILE A 585 -2.85 -7.21 32.29
CA ILE A 585 -3.61 -5.98 32.54
C ILE A 585 -2.81 -4.89 33.25
N GLY A 586 -1.79 -5.29 34.03
CA GLY A 586 -1.01 -4.38 34.87
C GLY A 586 0.23 -3.82 34.18
N VAL A 587 0.53 -4.20 32.92
CA VAL A 587 1.78 -3.79 32.25
C VAL A 587 1.86 -2.27 32.21
N ASN A 588 2.96 -1.74 32.74
CA ASN A 588 3.22 -0.32 32.90
C ASN A 588 2.23 0.43 33.80
N GLN A 589 1.39 -0.26 34.56
CA GLN A 589 0.43 0.29 35.52
C GLN A 589 0.94 0.24 36.98
N SER A 590 0.25 0.94 37.88
CA SER A 590 0.53 0.95 39.31
C SER A 590 -0.09 -0.26 40.04
N VAL A 591 0.33 -0.48 41.28
CA VAL A 591 -0.31 -1.48 42.17
C VAL A 591 -1.79 -1.13 42.42
N ASP A 592 -2.09 0.16 42.61
CA ASP A 592 -3.48 0.60 42.82
C ASP A 592 -4.37 0.25 41.63
N TYR A 593 -3.88 0.44 40.39
CA TYR A 593 -4.62 0.08 39.17
C TYR A 593 -4.97 -1.40 39.17
N ALA A 594 -4.01 -2.25 39.55
CA ALA A 594 -4.19 -3.70 39.52
C ALA A 594 -5.19 -4.18 40.58
N ILE A 595 -5.14 -3.62 41.79
CA ILE A 595 -6.09 -3.92 42.87
C ILE A 595 -7.49 -3.38 42.54
N ASP A 596 -7.58 -2.18 41.97
CA ASP A 596 -8.85 -1.59 41.57
C ASP A 596 -9.52 -2.40 40.45
N TRP A 597 -8.73 -2.88 39.47
CA TRP A 597 -9.22 -3.79 38.44
C TRP A 597 -9.76 -5.09 39.04
N LEU A 598 -9.04 -5.71 39.99
CA LEU A 598 -9.54 -6.90 40.67
C LEU A 598 -10.85 -6.62 41.41
N ASN A 599 -10.92 -5.53 42.15
CA ASN A 599 -12.13 -5.15 42.90
C ASN A 599 -13.32 -4.85 42.00
N ARG A 600 -13.08 -4.38 40.77
CA ARG A 600 -14.14 -4.17 39.78
C ARG A 600 -14.64 -5.47 39.16
N TYR A 601 -13.73 -6.41 38.90
CA TYR A 601 -13.97 -7.55 38.01
C TYR A 601 -13.96 -8.91 38.69
N THR A 602 -13.83 -8.94 40.02
CA THR A 602 -13.97 -10.14 40.84
C THR A 602 -15.11 -9.96 41.84
N LYS A 603 -15.63 -11.06 42.38
CA LYS A 603 -16.67 -11.02 43.41
C LYS A 603 -16.11 -10.72 44.80
N GLU A 604 -14.81 -10.94 44.98
CA GLU A 604 -14.09 -10.66 46.20
C GLU A 604 -13.64 -9.18 46.26
N ASN A 605 -13.35 -8.70 47.46
CA ASN A 605 -12.78 -7.36 47.67
C ASN A 605 -11.40 -7.45 48.29
N THR A 606 -10.44 -6.76 47.69
CA THR A 606 -9.01 -6.80 47.95
C THR A 606 -8.54 -5.46 48.50
N LEU A 607 -7.78 -5.52 49.59
CA LEU A 607 -7.17 -4.38 50.25
C LEU A 607 -5.74 -4.75 50.71
N ILE A 608 -4.87 -3.76 50.90
CA ILE A 608 -3.58 -3.95 51.56
C ILE A 608 -3.73 -3.53 53.02
N VAL A 609 -3.35 -4.38 53.96
CA VAL A 609 -3.46 -4.10 55.40
C VAL A 609 -2.17 -4.37 56.15
N TYR A 610 -1.95 -3.62 57.23
CA TYR A 610 -0.91 -3.85 58.21
C TYR A 610 -1.42 -4.72 59.36
N SER A 611 -0.65 -5.74 59.76
CA SER A 611 -0.91 -6.50 60.99
C SER A 611 0.36 -7.19 61.52
N ASN A 612 0.60 -7.08 62.83
CA ASN A 612 1.67 -7.80 63.52
C ASN A 612 1.34 -9.28 63.79
N ASN A 613 0.06 -9.68 63.69
CA ASN A 613 -0.40 -11.04 63.90
C ASN A 613 -1.63 -11.32 63.02
N ILE A 614 -1.37 -11.38 61.71
CA ILE A 614 -2.41 -11.45 60.68
C ILE A 614 -3.34 -12.67 60.85
N ASP A 615 -2.82 -13.80 61.31
CA ASP A 615 -3.64 -14.98 61.61
C ASP A 615 -4.70 -14.70 62.67
N ASN A 616 -4.30 -14.08 63.78
CA ASN A 616 -5.20 -13.77 64.87
C ASN A 616 -6.20 -12.67 64.50
N ASP A 617 -5.74 -11.65 63.78
CA ASP A 617 -6.54 -10.51 63.41
C ASP A 617 -7.59 -10.88 62.35
N VAL A 618 -7.25 -11.75 61.39
CA VAL A 618 -8.22 -12.29 60.42
C VAL A 618 -9.23 -13.22 61.08
N ARG A 619 -8.84 -14.01 62.10
CA ARG A 619 -9.81 -14.77 62.92
C ARG A 619 -10.82 -13.83 63.58
N LYS A 620 -10.34 -12.77 64.24
CA LYS A 620 -11.23 -11.78 64.88
C LYS A 620 -12.15 -11.08 63.89
N LEU A 621 -11.67 -10.75 62.68
CA LEU A 621 -12.51 -10.20 61.60
C LEU A 621 -13.64 -11.16 61.22
N ASN A 622 -13.32 -12.44 61.08
CA ASN A 622 -14.29 -13.49 60.75
C ASN A 622 -15.29 -13.76 61.89
N ASP A 623 -14.86 -13.60 63.14
CA ASP A 623 -15.71 -13.70 64.32
C ASP A 623 -16.54 -12.41 64.57
N GLY A 624 -16.35 -11.36 63.76
CA GLY A 624 -17.04 -10.07 63.90
C GLY A 624 -16.57 -9.22 65.08
N THR A 625 -15.40 -9.53 65.66
CA THR A 625 -14.82 -8.84 66.82
C THR A 625 -13.74 -7.82 66.47
N ALA A 626 -13.39 -7.71 65.19
CA ALA A 626 -12.48 -6.70 64.66
C ALA A 626 -13.07 -6.02 63.43
N THR A 627 -12.49 -4.87 63.06
CA THR A 627 -12.87 -4.11 61.85
C THR A 627 -11.63 -3.63 61.09
N VAL A 628 -11.79 -3.37 59.79
CA VAL A 628 -10.73 -2.77 58.98
C VAL A 628 -10.97 -1.27 58.86
N ARG A 629 -9.97 -0.45 59.23
CA ARG A 629 -10.03 1.01 59.07
C ARG A 629 -8.62 1.60 58.95
N LYS A 630 -8.49 2.83 58.44
CA LYS A 630 -7.20 3.53 58.45
C LYS A 630 -6.81 3.93 59.88
N ALA A 631 -5.58 3.63 60.25
CA ALA A 631 -4.97 4.01 61.52
C ALA A 631 -3.45 4.13 61.37
N VAL A 632 -2.80 4.73 62.37
CA VAL A 632 -1.35 4.80 62.43
C VAL A 632 -0.82 3.43 62.89
N ASN A 633 0.03 2.79 62.08
CA ASN A 633 0.70 1.55 62.48
C ASN A 633 1.86 1.84 63.46
N ASP A 634 2.50 0.79 63.96
CA ASP A 634 3.67 0.89 64.86
C ASP A 634 4.93 1.51 64.21
N GLN A 635 4.93 1.66 62.88
CA GLN A 635 5.95 2.39 62.11
C GLN A 635 5.58 3.86 61.89
N GLY A 636 4.46 4.34 62.44
CA GLY A 636 4.01 5.72 62.29
C GLY A 636 3.32 6.03 60.94
N LYS A 637 3.04 5.02 60.11
CA LYS A 637 2.38 5.18 58.80
C LYS A 637 0.87 5.13 58.95
N PHE A 638 0.14 6.06 58.33
CA PHE A 638 -1.33 6.04 58.30
C PHE A 638 -1.82 5.12 57.17
N VAL A 639 -2.19 3.90 57.52
CA VAL A 639 -2.49 2.80 56.59
C VAL A 639 -3.72 2.02 57.06
N TYR A 640 -4.24 1.10 56.24
CA TYR A 640 -5.30 0.20 56.69
C TYR A 640 -4.77 -0.82 57.70
N CYS A 641 -5.42 -0.90 58.86
CA CYS A 641 -5.12 -1.85 59.93
C CYS A 641 -6.37 -2.66 60.28
N ILE A 642 -6.15 -3.85 60.85
CA ILE A 642 -7.21 -4.64 61.49
C ILE A 642 -7.21 -4.29 62.99
N LEU A 643 -8.35 -3.83 63.51
CA LEU A 643 -8.48 -3.27 64.86
C LEU A 643 -9.61 -3.90 65.67
#